data_AF-A0A1W6R6N1-F1
#
_entry.id   AF-A0A1W6R6N1-F1
#
_cell.length_a   1.000
_cell.length_b   1.000
_cell.length_c   1.000
_cell.angle_alpha   90.00
_cell.angle_beta   90.00
_cell.angle_gamma   90.00
#
_symmetry.space_group_name_H-M   'P 1'
#
loop_
_entity.id
_entity.type
_entity.pdbx_description
1 polymer ?
#
loop_
_entity_poly.entity_id
_entity_poly.type
_entity_poly.pdbx_seq_one_letter_code
_entity_poly.pdbx_strand_id
1 'polypeptide(L)'
;EEAIVNNGWSPSFATHRIDIDEGAGEMMQLVLTDAADPASAVDNADGWCMFRVQPYVRLRVFQLRTGTERIVQLVGNPYVTFSPSLDLTPGRDYVADDLADVPRVLARVRDSWTDPLSLNRQTAEDLFHHLDKLVQFAASGNVASADRPGIDLLITGVEASLWLAEQWAGDLKLVFPQLSVTAVSANKLLPGRVYALCGSVDTKMALALGQRVALGSPFTRRVFNSCAGGRCAEPPSVVCVAIHQTLSELLAYLVVRMRLSSVCASGRPLGMILTKDDMVDLRSVRDRFVDVSSKQLTGYDTEGHPLESEHHNRLVNQGRKWALHVIETPTAWVLSLVHILATVVSGWPVVFAVVHGICMGAGAGKALDTALSKIALAVDSVIYMFLPIIYAVILRAIQRRPLWHRMGKRTIVVADVPYVHQIIETFVSKMYALSYGIASVEVHGANPADHFVHRFTHRVVRGLLIALGRPDGRLYSQTKSESWVLLGLLQAKVITSWGHQPEVVSVGHNPYHPSVVDTHLQLPTNRPRLLIEALEHTSGSVDPNQLWASRRHMVTSKFPLHDKARELLLEMEGGTGVATPSASVHKGAAGAGAGASSRGASSRGGGGADSSVRSKPLSRFTGGGGGGGGGGSGTQRIEIVAASPVGGARGLGRSTAGLVGGPCNAYSRINGEAVLNMTADEVRPLLGPETKHLVGGHLLYSIFKKAELRKMWDKIAVVRQLASVLSTKQVSESVAREAVAAVGSTLEDVLHKQTVMEQLLESRYLSLERLVSFMVMFHAMARRTADWWPLNFDIARSQSGLRVATTAAPITASELEQSLAETLAGDVVEAAAQRNEVASRDRVRHILSSYIRKRTQAGSGSYSSSPP
;
A
#
# COMPACT_ATOMS: atom_id res chain seq x y z
N GLU A 1 -14.19 46.58 2.94
CA GLU A 1 -13.68 45.93 4.16
C GLU A 1 -14.38 46.40 5.43
N GLU A 2 -14.66 47.70 5.63
CA GLU A 2 -15.40 48.19 6.82
C GLU A 2 -16.86 47.71 6.94
N ALA A 3 -17.56 47.44 5.84
CA ALA A 3 -18.95 46.95 5.88
C ALA A 3 -19.09 45.49 6.37
N ILE A 4 -18.00 44.72 6.40
CA ILE A 4 -18.00 43.30 6.81
C ILE A 4 -17.87 43.18 8.34
N VAL A 5 -17.24 44.15 9.00
CA VAL A 5 -17.02 44.16 10.46
C VAL A 5 -18.29 44.51 11.23
N ASN A 6 -19.17 45.35 10.68
CA ASN A 6 -20.32 45.90 11.41
C ASN A 6 -21.58 45.01 11.45
N ASN A 7 -21.63 43.92 10.68
CA ASN A 7 -22.79 43.03 10.64
C ASN A 7 -22.70 41.81 11.57
N GLY A 8 -21.60 41.64 12.33
CA GLY A 8 -21.43 40.47 13.22
C GLY A 8 -21.19 39.14 12.50
N TRP A 9 -20.89 39.18 11.20
CA TRP A 9 -20.48 37.99 10.44
C TRP A 9 -18.96 37.87 10.57
N SER A 10 -18.52 36.91 11.37
CA SER A 10 -17.12 36.56 11.47
C SER A 10 -16.63 35.98 10.12
N PRO A 11 -15.45 36.38 9.59
CA PRO A 11 -14.85 35.85 8.36
C PRO A 11 -14.33 34.40 8.52
N SER A 12 -14.95 33.59 9.37
CA SER A 12 -14.36 32.41 9.98
C SER A 12 -15.11 31.13 9.67
N PHE A 13 -14.94 30.59 8.46
CA PHE A 13 -14.80 29.15 8.28
C PHE A 13 -13.76 28.94 7.17
N ALA A 14 -12.49 28.90 7.58
CA ALA A 14 -11.39 28.63 6.66
C ALA A 14 -11.40 27.13 6.33
N THR A 15 -12.20 26.72 5.34
CA THR A 15 -12.07 25.38 4.77
C THR A 15 -10.73 25.32 4.03
N HIS A 16 -9.83 24.48 4.53
CA HIS A 16 -8.55 24.20 3.87
C HIS A 16 -8.78 23.10 2.82
N ARG A 17 -8.28 23.30 1.60
CA ARG A 17 -8.47 22.37 0.47
C ARG A 17 -7.16 21.72 0.05
N ILE A 18 -7.14 20.43 -0.30
CA ILE A 18 -5.97 19.76 -0.92
C ILE A 18 -6.39 19.09 -2.23
N ASP A 19 -5.97 19.60 -3.38
CA ASP A 19 -6.16 19.02 -4.72
C ASP A 19 -5.03 18.05 -5.07
N ILE A 20 -5.34 16.77 -5.30
CA ILE A 20 -4.34 15.79 -5.71
C ILE A 20 -4.40 15.64 -7.25
N ASP A 21 -3.27 15.84 -7.93
CA ASP A 21 -3.12 15.76 -9.39
C ASP A 21 -2.06 14.71 -9.76
N GLU A 22 -2.41 13.80 -10.68
CA GLU A 22 -1.58 12.66 -11.11
C GLU A 22 -0.47 13.02 -12.11
N GLY A 23 -0.13 14.31 -12.22
CA GLY A 23 1.09 14.72 -12.92
C GLY A 23 1.05 14.50 -14.44
N ALA A 24 -0.13 14.52 -15.06
CA ALA A 24 -0.26 14.74 -16.50
C ALA A 24 0.11 16.20 -16.82
N GLY A 25 1.38 16.56 -16.64
CA GLY A 25 1.94 17.76 -17.23
C GLY A 25 1.83 17.61 -18.75
N GLU A 26 1.02 18.45 -19.39
CA GLU A 26 1.20 18.71 -20.80
C GLU A 26 2.68 19.07 -21.03
N MET A 27 3.32 18.38 -21.98
CA MET A 27 4.67 18.73 -22.40
C MET A 27 4.67 20.19 -22.83
N MET A 28 5.45 21.03 -22.15
CA MET A 28 5.89 22.27 -22.78
C MET A 28 6.69 21.87 -24.02
N GLN A 29 6.26 22.36 -25.17
CA GLN A 29 7.01 22.24 -26.42
C GLN A 29 8.38 22.92 -26.21
N LEU A 30 9.42 22.09 -26.14
CA LEU A 30 10.78 22.51 -25.84
C LEU A 30 11.47 22.82 -27.17
N VAL A 31 11.33 24.06 -27.65
CA VAL A 31 12.04 24.51 -28.86
C VAL A 31 13.48 24.85 -28.46
N LEU A 32 14.38 23.89 -28.68
CA LEU A 32 15.82 24.09 -28.58
C LEU A 32 16.28 24.85 -29.83
N THR A 33 16.78 26.07 -29.65
CA THR A 33 17.43 26.82 -30.73
C THR A 33 18.90 26.90 -30.40
N ASP A 34 19.76 26.52 -31.35
CA ASP A 34 21.17 26.85 -31.28
C ASP A 34 21.29 28.38 -31.39
N ALA A 35 22.00 29.02 -30.47
CA ALA A 35 22.16 30.47 -30.49
C ALA A 35 23.00 30.95 -31.69
N ALA A 36 23.72 30.05 -32.36
CA ALA A 36 24.57 30.34 -33.50
C ALA A 36 23.90 30.13 -34.88
N ASP A 37 22.73 29.50 -34.95
CA ASP A 37 22.09 29.13 -36.22
C ASP A 37 20.76 29.89 -36.46
N PRO A 38 20.76 30.94 -37.30
CA PRO A 38 19.54 31.66 -37.66
C PRO A 38 18.57 30.85 -38.54
N ALA A 39 18.99 29.73 -39.15
CA ALA A 39 18.12 28.88 -39.96
C ALA A 39 17.24 27.95 -39.12
N SER A 40 17.70 27.56 -37.92
CA SER A 40 16.94 26.70 -37.00
C SER A 40 15.65 27.34 -36.45
N ALA A 41 15.45 28.65 -36.67
CA ALA A 41 14.25 29.38 -36.26
C ALA A 41 13.11 29.28 -37.28
N VAL A 42 13.37 28.90 -38.53
CA VAL A 42 12.37 28.91 -39.62
C VAL A 42 11.78 27.53 -39.88
N ASP A 43 12.50 26.44 -39.59
CA ASP A 43 12.08 25.06 -39.92
C ASP A 43 11.24 24.33 -38.85
N ASN A 44 10.94 24.95 -37.71
CA ASN A 44 10.33 24.27 -36.55
C ASN A 44 8.79 24.33 -36.47
N ALA A 45 8.10 24.62 -37.58
CA ALA A 45 6.64 24.72 -37.59
C ALA A 45 5.92 23.35 -37.55
N ASP A 46 6.53 22.25 -38.02
CA ASP A 46 5.78 21.00 -38.27
C ASP A 46 6.46 19.68 -37.82
N GLY A 47 7.49 19.71 -36.96
CA GLY A 47 8.25 18.50 -36.58
C GLY A 47 8.35 18.22 -35.09
N TRP A 48 7.87 17.04 -34.64
CA TRP A 48 8.25 16.46 -33.34
C TRP A 48 9.71 15.96 -33.42
N CYS A 49 10.68 16.78 -33.03
CA CYS A 49 12.10 16.41 -33.11
C CYS A 49 12.77 16.36 -31.71
N MET A 50 13.39 15.21 -31.41
CA MET A 50 14.19 14.94 -30.21
C MET A 50 15.56 15.62 -30.26
N PHE A 51 16.07 16.12 -29.12
CA PHE A 51 17.51 16.35 -28.96
C PHE A 51 18.02 15.99 -27.56
N ARG A 52 19.25 15.47 -27.53
CA ARG A 52 20.05 15.15 -26.34
C ARG A 52 20.45 16.47 -25.66
N VAL A 53 19.94 16.70 -24.45
CA VAL A 53 20.17 17.93 -23.66
C VAL A 53 21.65 18.00 -23.25
N GLN A 54 22.43 18.83 -23.95
CA GLN A 54 23.74 19.32 -23.48
C GLN A 54 23.55 20.39 -22.38
N PRO A 55 24.56 20.70 -21.53
CA PRO A 55 24.39 21.45 -20.26
C PRO A 55 23.92 22.92 -20.35
N TYR A 56 23.54 23.42 -21.53
CA TYR A 56 23.09 24.80 -21.75
C TYR A 56 21.73 24.84 -22.42
N VAL A 57 20.66 24.43 -21.72
CA VAL A 57 19.30 24.51 -22.27
C VAL A 57 18.51 25.67 -21.66
N ARG A 58 18.09 26.61 -22.53
CA ARG A 58 17.09 27.64 -22.27
C ARG A 58 15.73 27.16 -22.82
N LEU A 59 14.69 27.13 -21.99
CA LEU A 59 13.33 26.81 -22.43
C LEU A 59 12.67 28.09 -22.99
N ARG A 60 12.20 28.05 -24.25
CA ARG A 60 11.24 29.02 -24.76
C ARG A 60 9.83 28.51 -24.45
N VAL A 61 9.13 29.20 -23.55
CA VAL A 61 7.73 28.88 -23.23
C VAL A 61 6.83 29.85 -24.02
N PHE A 62 6.08 29.32 -24.99
CA PHE A 62 5.08 30.11 -25.70
C PHE A 62 3.80 30.23 -24.87
N GLN A 63 3.53 31.43 -24.36
CA GLN A 63 2.24 31.74 -23.73
C GLN A 63 1.28 32.27 -24.80
N LEU A 64 0.40 31.38 -25.29
CA LEU A 64 -0.56 31.62 -26.40
C LEU A 64 -1.49 32.84 -26.24
N ARG A 65 -1.52 33.52 -25.09
CA ARG A 65 -2.43 34.66 -24.84
C ARG A 65 -1.76 36.03 -24.77
N THR A 66 -0.44 36.15 -24.66
CA THR A 66 0.20 37.45 -24.37
C THR A 66 1.33 37.86 -25.31
N GLY A 67 1.67 37.05 -26.33
CA GLY A 67 2.71 37.39 -27.32
C GLY A 67 4.10 37.70 -26.73
N THR A 68 4.31 37.40 -25.45
CA THR A 68 5.51 37.74 -24.71
C THR A 68 6.33 36.48 -24.51
N GLU A 69 7.47 36.42 -25.18
CA GLU A 69 8.43 35.33 -25.01
C GLU A 69 9.02 35.38 -23.60
N ARG A 70 8.94 34.27 -22.86
CA ARG A 70 9.60 34.13 -21.57
C ARG A 70 10.65 33.03 -21.65
N ILE A 71 11.91 33.43 -21.45
CA ILE A 71 13.03 32.52 -21.32
C ILE A 71 13.14 32.13 -19.85
N VAL A 72 12.96 30.85 -19.54
CA VAL A 72 13.15 30.32 -18.17
C VAL A 72 14.47 29.56 -18.13
N GLN A 73 15.38 29.99 -17.26
CA GLN A 73 16.61 29.23 -16.97
C GLN A 73 16.24 27.99 -16.15
N LEU A 74 16.60 26.82 -16.69
CA LEU A 74 16.25 25.53 -16.11
C LEU A 74 17.38 24.95 -15.26
N VAL A 75 18.63 25.23 -15.65
CA VAL A 75 19.82 24.73 -14.94
C VAL A 75 19.91 25.41 -13.57
N GLY A 76 19.97 24.60 -12.51
CA GLY A 76 20.00 25.07 -11.12
C GLY A 76 18.64 25.50 -10.55
N ASN A 77 17.54 25.26 -11.26
CA ASN A 77 16.21 25.59 -10.78
C ASN A 77 15.67 24.49 -9.84
N PRO A 78 15.43 24.78 -8.55
CA PRO A 78 14.96 23.78 -7.60
C PRO A 78 13.51 23.32 -7.85
N TYR A 79 12.75 24.03 -8.69
CA TYR A 79 11.36 23.72 -9.01
C TYR A 79 11.20 22.83 -10.25
N VAL A 80 12.27 22.68 -11.05
CA VAL A 80 12.24 21.89 -12.28
C VAL A 80 13.03 20.61 -12.05
N THR A 81 12.35 19.47 -12.13
CA THR A 81 12.98 18.16 -12.04
C THR A 81 12.91 17.47 -13.39
N PHE A 82 14.07 17.27 -14.02
CA PHE A 82 14.16 16.47 -15.22
C PHE A 82 14.15 15.00 -14.81
N SER A 83 13.14 14.24 -15.27
CA SER A 83 13.28 12.80 -15.25
C SER A 83 14.20 12.39 -16.39
N PRO A 84 15.35 11.74 -16.13
CA PRO A 84 16.21 11.22 -17.19
C PRO A 84 15.53 10.12 -18.02
N SER A 85 14.35 9.63 -17.60
CA SER A 85 13.57 8.59 -18.27
C SER A 85 12.58 9.09 -19.34
N LEU A 86 12.55 10.39 -19.65
CA LEU A 86 11.73 10.96 -20.74
C LEU A 86 12.37 10.67 -22.11
N ASP A 87 12.50 9.41 -22.44
CA ASP A 87 12.91 8.93 -23.76
C ASP A 87 11.66 8.43 -24.48
N LEU A 88 11.15 9.24 -25.42
CA LEU A 88 9.88 8.97 -26.13
C LEU A 88 10.02 7.94 -27.26
N THR A 89 10.96 7.00 -27.14
CA THR A 89 11.21 5.97 -28.16
C THR A 89 9.96 5.10 -28.38
N PRO A 90 9.47 4.96 -29.63
CA PRO A 90 8.38 4.04 -29.95
C PRO A 90 8.74 2.59 -29.58
N GLY A 91 7.79 1.85 -29.01
CA GLY A 91 8.00 0.45 -28.58
C GLY A 91 8.69 0.29 -27.23
N ARG A 92 9.10 1.39 -26.59
CA ARG A 92 9.59 1.38 -25.21
C ARG A 92 8.44 1.10 -24.23
N ASP A 93 8.71 0.27 -23.22
CA ASP A 93 7.74 -0.10 -22.20
C ASP A 93 7.77 0.89 -21.03
N TYR A 94 7.04 2.00 -21.16
CA TYR A 94 6.99 3.03 -20.12
C TYR A 94 6.39 2.53 -18.80
N VAL A 95 5.53 1.51 -18.85
CA VAL A 95 4.95 0.92 -17.63
C VAL A 95 6.03 0.15 -16.88
N ALA A 96 6.87 -0.61 -17.57
CA ALA A 96 8.02 -1.29 -16.98
C ALA A 96 9.01 -0.27 -16.37
N ASP A 97 9.32 0.81 -17.09
CA ASP A 97 10.19 1.87 -16.58
C ASP A 97 9.63 2.50 -15.30
N ASP A 98 8.31 2.77 -15.25
CA ASP A 98 7.67 3.31 -14.07
C ASP A 98 7.73 2.35 -12.88
N LEU A 99 7.49 1.05 -13.11
CA LEU A 99 7.59 0.04 -12.05
C LEU A 99 9.02 -0.14 -11.55
N ALA A 100 10.01 -0.08 -12.44
CA ALA A 100 11.42 -0.08 -12.08
C ALA A 100 11.82 1.15 -11.25
N ASP A 101 11.13 2.27 -11.44
CA ASP A 101 11.43 3.53 -10.78
C ASP A 101 10.79 3.70 -9.40
N VAL A 102 9.86 2.82 -9.02
CA VAL A 102 9.15 2.87 -7.74
C VAL A 102 10.10 2.98 -6.53
N PRO A 103 11.15 2.14 -6.37
CA PRO A 103 12.04 2.24 -5.22
C PRO A 103 12.77 3.58 -5.13
N ARG A 104 13.23 4.10 -6.27
CA ARG A 104 13.92 5.40 -6.34
C ARG A 104 12.98 6.55 -5.98
N VAL A 105 11.76 6.56 -6.49
CA VAL A 105 10.77 7.61 -6.18
C VAL A 105 10.37 7.56 -4.70
N LEU A 106 10.14 6.37 -4.15
CA LEU A 106 9.84 6.20 -2.72
C LEU A 106 10.98 6.72 -1.83
N ALA A 107 12.23 6.43 -2.19
CA ALA A 107 13.40 6.97 -1.49
C ALA A 107 13.45 8.50 -1.57
N ARG A 108 13.22 9.08 -2.76
CA ARG A 108 13.17 10.55 -2.93
C ARG A 108 12.07 11.22 -2.13
N VAL A 109 10.88 10.62 -2.06
CA VAL A 109 9.79 11.12 -1.22
C VAL A 109 10.26 11.13 0.23
N ARG A 110 10.74 9.99 0.75
CA ARG A 110 11.26 9.91 2.12
C ARG A 110 12.32 10.97 2.39
N ASP A 111 13.31 11.10 1.52
CA ASP A 111 14.42 12.04 1.68
C ASP A 111 13.92 13.49 1.69
N SER A 112 12.95 13.81 0.81
CA SER A 112 12.27 15.11 0.83
C SER A 112 11.57 15.37 2.16
N TRP A 113 11.03 14.38 2.86
CA TRP A 113 10.37 14.59 4.15
C TRP A 113 11.34 14.63 5.34
N THR A 114 12.55 14.09 5.16
CA THR A 114 13.64 14.22 6.15
C THR A 114 14.35 15.56 6.09
N ASP A 115 14.50 16.16 4.91
CA ASP A 115 15.12 17.47 4.75
C ASP A 115 14.21 18.59 5.30
N PRO A 116 14.61 19.30 6.37
CA PRO A 116 13.80 20.38 6.96
C PRO A 116 13.55 21.55 5.99
N LEU A 117 14.41 21.73 4.99
CA LEU A 117 14.31 22.82 4.01
C LEU A 117 13.49 22.44 2.79
N SER A 118 13.01 21.20 2.70
CA SER A 118 12.28 20.74 1.51
C SER A 118 10.97 21.50 1.31
N LEU A 119 10.54 21.57 0.05
CA LEU A 119 9.28 22.19 -0.34
C LEU A 119 8.09 21.49 0.34
N ASN A 120 8.13 20.16 0.47
CA ASN A 120 7.11 19.38 1.14
C ASN A 120 6.99 19.75 2.62
N ARG A 121 8.11 19.86 3.34
CA ARG A 121 8.12 20.25 4.76
C ARG A 121 7.62 21.68 4.96
N GLN A 122 8.00 22.60 4.08
CA GLN A 122 7.51 23.98 4.11
C GLN A 122 5.99 24.07 3.89
N THR A 123 5.45 23.34 2.89
CA THR A 123 4.00 23.27 2.64
C THR A 123 3.28 22.57 3.79
N ALA A 124 3.84 21.51 4.35
CA ALA A 124 3.27 20.78 5.49
C ALA A 124 3.22 21.63 6.76
N GLU A 125 4.22 22.47 6.99
CA GLU A 125 4.25 23.40 8.12
C GLU A 125 3.17 24.48 8.00
N ASP A 126 2.96 25.01 6.79
CA ASP A 126 1.87 25.95 6.53
C ASP A 126 0.50 25.31 6.80
N LEU A 127 0.28 24.08 6.29
CA LEU A 127 -0.92 23.29 6.58
C LEU A 127 -1.08 23.01 8.08
N PHE A 128 0.01 22.67 8.77
CA PHE A 128 0.00 22.46 10.22
C PHE A 128 -0.46 23.71 10.96
N HIS A 129 0.06 24.91 10.64
CA HIS A 129 -0.37 26.15 11.28
C HIS A 129 -1.86 26.42 11.12
N HIS A 130 -2.45 26.00 10.01
CA HIS A 130 -3.87 26.10 9.78
C HIS A 130 -4.68 25.14 10.66
N LEU A 131 -4.23 23.90 10.79
CA LEU A 131 -4.87 22.94 11.69
C LEU A 131 -4.66 23.31 13.17
N ASP A 132 -3.52 23.89 13.54
CA ASP A 132 -3.25 24.35 14.91
C ASP A 132 -4.19 25.51 15.30
N LYS A 133 -4.52 26.40 14.37
CA LYS A 133 -5.57 27.41 14.59
C LYS A 133 -6.93 26.79 14.90
N LEU A 134 -7.27 25.66 14.27
CA LEU A 134 -8.49 24.92 14.60
C LEU A 134 -8.42 24.30 15.99
N VAL A 135 -7.26 23.79 16.41
CA VAL A 135 -7.02 23.31 17.78
C VAL A 135 -7.20 24.44 18.79
N GLN A 136 -6.60 25.60 18.55
CA GLN A 136 -6.72 26.76 19.43
C GLN A 136 -8.17 27.25 19.53
N PHE A 137 -8.87 27.28 18.39
CA PHE A 137 -10.30 27.61 18.34
C PHE A 137 -11.19 26.57 19.04
N ALA A 138 -10.80 25.28 19.02
CA ALA A 138 -11.44 24.24 19.83
C ALA A 138 -11.17 24.41 21.32
N ALA A 139 -9.95 24.80 21.69
CA ALA A 139 -9.54 24.98 23.08
C ALA A 139 -10.15 26.22 23.74
N SER A 140 -10.50 27.27 22.97
CA SER A 140 -11.06 28.51 23.50
C SER A 140 -12.49 28.40 24.04
N GLY A 141 -13.09 27.20 24.10
CA GLY A 141 -14.30 26.92 24.89
C GLY A 141 -15.61 27.55 24.42
N ASN A 142 -15.60 28.42 23.41
CA ASN A 142 -16.78 29.18 22.98
C ASN A 142 -17.81 28.39 22.16
N VAL A 143 -17.57 27.11 21.87
CA VAL A 143 -18.55 26.26 21.17
C VAL A 143 -18.55 24.88 21.83
N ALA A 144 -19.64 24.54 22.51
CA ALA A 144 -19.87 23.21 23.05
C ALA A 144 -19.96 22.18 21.90
N SER A 145 -18.81 21.60 21.59
CA SER A 145 -18.44 20.28 21.05
C SER A 145 -19.40 19.34 20.27
N ALA A 146 -20.65 19.66 19.96
CA ALA A 146 -21.55 18.73 19.24
C ALA A 146 -22.04 19.26 17.88
N ASP A 147 -22.25 20.58 17.75
CA ASP A 147 -22.73 21.20 16.51
C ASP A 147 -21.71 22.21 15.98
N ARG A 148 -20.58 21.73 15.45
CA ARG A 148 -19.79 22.54 14.50
C ARG A 148 -20.26 22.18 13.08
N PRO A 149 -21.27 22.89 12.53
CA PRO A 149 -21.64 22.71 11.13
C PRO A 149 -20.49 23.26 10.26
N GLY A 150 -19.61 22.38 9.80
CA GLY A 150 -18.49 22.79 8.95
C GLY A 150 -17.57 21.65 8.54
N ILE A 151 -17.00 21.76 7.35
CA ILE A 151 -15.89 20.92 6.88
C ILE A 151 -14.59 21.65 7.26
N ASP A 152 -13.77 21.02 8.10
CA ASP A 152 -12.48 21.56 8.53
C ASP A 152 -11.42 21.40 7.44
N LEU A 153 -11.41 20.22 6.80
CA LEU A 153 -10.48 19.86 5.75
C LEU A 153 -11.24 19.19 4.60
N LEU A 154 -11.14 19.80 3.41
CA LEU A 154 -11.70 19.27 2.18
C LEU A 154 -10.57 18.73 1.31
N ILE A 155 -10.63 17.46 0.93
CA ILE A 155 -9.61 16.83 0.08
C ILE A 155 -10.27 16.52 -1.25
N THR A 156 -9.58 16.83 -2.33
CA THR A 156 -10.11 16.74 -3.67
C THR A 156 -9.16 15.98 -4.58
N GLY A 157 -9.73 15.24 -5.52
CA GLY A 157 -8.99 14.49 -6.52
C GLY A 157 -9.89 14.04 -7.67
N VAL A 158 -9.30 13.42 -8.68
CA VAL A 158 -9.98 12.84 -9.84
C VAL A 158 -9.44 11.42 -10.05
N GLU A 159 -10.33 10.46 -10.31
CA GLU A 159 -9.97 9.05 -10.51
C GLU A 159 -9.09 8.48 -9.37
N ALA A 160 -7.85 8.06 -9.66
CA ALA A 160 -7.00 7.37 -8.69
C ALA A 160 -6.57 8.27 -7.53
N SER A 161 -6.34 9.55 -7.78
CA SER A 161 -6.08 10.55 -6.76
C SER A 161 -7.28 10.79 -5.83
N LEU A 162 -8.52 10.65 -6.32
CA LEU A 162 -9.73 10.72 -5.48
C LEU A 162 -9.80 9.51 -4.54
N TRP A 163 -9.54 8.30 -5.05
CA TRP A 163 -9.59 7.10 -4.21
C TRP A 163 -8.51 7.11 -3.12
N LEU A 164 -7.33 7.64 -3.45
CA LEU A 164 -6.26 7.88 -2.49
C LEU A 164 -6.65 8.96 -1.46
N ALA A 165 -7.31 10.04 -1.90
CA ALA A 165 -7.83 11.09 -1.04
C ALA A 165 -8.89 10.56 -0.06
N GLU A 166 -9.84 9.75 -0.52
CA GLU A 166 -10.88 9.12 0.30
C GLU A 166 -10.25 8.22 1.37
N GLN A 167 -9.28 7.39 0.99
CA GLN A 167 -8.56 6.55 1.95
C GLN A 167 -7.81 7.40 2.98
N TRP A 168 -7.09 8.43 2.55
CA TRP A 168 -6.33 9.30 3.45
C TRP A 168 -7.22 10.15 4.36
N ALA A 169 -8.39 10.59 3.88
CA ALA A 169 -9.40 11.24 4.71
C ALA A 169 -9.90 10.31 5.82
N GLY A 170 -10.12 9.04 5.49
CA GLY A 170 -10.44 7.99 6.47
C GLY A 170 -9.32 7.81 7.50
N ASP A 171 -8.07 7.72 7.05
CA ASP A 171 -6.89 7.61 7.91
C ASP A 171 -6.75 8.85 8.84
N LEU A 172 -6.96 10.06 8.32
CA LEU A 172 -6.94 11.30 9.11
C LEU A 172 -8.03 11.31 10.17
N LYS A 173 -9.25 10.89 9.84
CA LYS A 173 -10.36 10.84 10.80
C LYS A 173 -10.13 9.77 11.87
N LEU A 174 -9.44 8.69 11.53
CA LEU A 174 -9.01 7.68 12.49
C LEU A 174 -8.00 8.26 13.49
N VAL A 175 -7.04 9.06 13.00
CA VAL A 175 -6.00 9.68 13.82
C VAL A 175 -6.50 10.88 14.62
N PHE A 176 -7.35 11.71 14.03
CA PHE A 176 -7.93 12.94 14.57
C PHE A 176 -9.47 12.87 14.53
N PRO A 177 -10.11 12.14 15.47
CA PRO A 177 -11.56 11.91 15.45
C PRO A 177 -12.42 13.18 15.50
N GLN A 178 -11.87 14.28 16.03
CA GLN A 178 -12.57 15.56 16.12
C GLN A 178 -12.41 16.43 14.86
N LEU A 179 -11.61 16.00 13.89
CA LEU A 179 -11.41 16.72 12.64
C LEU A 179 -12.50 16.33 11.64
N SER A 180 -13.26 17.31 11.15
CA SER A 180 -14.27 17.12 10.11
C SER A 180 -13.60 17.11 8.72
N VAL A 181 -13.21 15.92 8.27
CA VAL A 181 -12.56 15.71 6.97
C VAL A 181 -13.55 15.12 5.96
N THR A 182 -13.60 15.70 4.77
CA THR A 182 -14.41 15.19 3.65
C THR A 182 -13.55 15.10 2.39
N ALA A 183 -13.64 13.98 1.68
CA ALA A 183 -13.08 13.83 0.34
C ALA A 183 -14.18 13.97 -0.72
N VAL A 184 -13.94 14.77 -1.76
CA VAL A 184 -14.92 15.03 -2.83
C VAL A 184 -14.21 15.06 -4.18
N SER A 185 -14.88 14.62 -5.24
CA SER A 185 -14.35 14.77 -6.60
C SER A 185 -14.07 16.25 -6.93
N ALA A 186 -12.90 16.53 -7.51
CA ALA A 186 -12.52 17.89 -7.91
C ALA A 186 -13.49 18.50 -8.93
N ASN A 187 -14.25 17.69 -9.66
CA ASN A 187 -15.28 18.14 -10.62
C ASN A 187 -16.51 18.78 -9.94
N LYS A 188 -16.65 18.68 -8.62
CA LYS A 188 -17.85 19.13 -7.90
C LYS A 188 -17.68 20.46 -7.15
N LEU A 189 -16.56 21.18 -7.27
CA LEU A 189 -16.20 22.18 -6.25
C LEU A 189 -15.72 23.57 -6.73
N LEU A 190 -16.16 24.56 -5.94
CA LEU A 190 -15.96 26.02 -5.95
C LEU A 190 -14.58 26.46 -5.35
N PRO A 191 -14.15 27.75 -5.42
CA PRO A 191 -12.80 28.21 -5.10
C PRO A 191 -12.58 28.41 -3.58
N GLY A 192 -11.33 28.26 -3.11
CA GLY A 192 -10.96 28.42 -1.69
C GLY A 192 -9.44 28.46 -1.46
N ARG A 193 -8.98 28.34 -0.21
CA ARG A 193 -7.54 28.19 0.10
C ARG A 193 -7.11 26.75 -0.21
N VAL A 194 -6.50 26.59 -1.37
CA VAL A 194 -6.13 25.29 -1.94
C VAL A 194 -4.64 25.03 -1.80
N TYR A 195 -4.30 23.85 -1.30
CA TYR A 195 -3.05 23.14 -1.49
C TYR A 195 -3.21 22.20 -2.68
N ALA A 196 -2.16 21.92 -3.44
CA ALA A 196 -2.16 20.84 -4.42
C ALA A 196 -1.06 19.83 -4.14
N LEU A 197 -1.28 18.55 -4.42
CA LEU A 197 -0.27 17.50 -4.45
C LEU A 197 -0.06 17.09 -5.91
N CYS A 198 1.12 17.38 -6.44
CA CYS A 198 1.45 17.17 -7.85
C CYS A 198 2.69 16.30 -8.01
N GLY A 199 2.85 15.68 -9.18
CA GLY A 199 4.07 14.96 -9.57
C GLY A 199 5.35 15.79 -9.50
N SER A 200 5.22 17.10 -9.76
CA SER A 200 6.29 18.10 -9.72
C SER A 200 5.73 19.48 -9.37
N VAL A 201 6.61 20.46 -9.12
CA VAL A 201 6.22 21.83 -8.74
C VAL A 201 5.93 22.71 -9.95
N ASP A 202 6.35 22.30 -11.15
CA ASP A 202 6.20 23.00 -12.42
C ASP A 202 4.93 22.61 -13.20
N THR A 203 3.91 22.06 -12.52
CA THR A 203 2.64 21.68 -13.14
C THR A 203 1.72 22.88 -13.38
N LYS A 204 0.77 22.73 -14.32
CA LYS A 204 -0.29 23.71 -14.54
C LYS A 204 -1.12 23.96 -13.28
N MET A 205 -1.33 22.91 -12.47
CA MET A 205 -2.04 23.03 -11.20
C MET A 205 -1.25 23.92 -10.20
N ALA A 206 0.05 23.71 -10.09
CA ALA A 206 0.91 24.57 -9.27
C ALA A 206 0.88 26.04 -9.76
N LEU A 207 0.94 26.26 -11.08
CA LEU A 207 0.80 27.59 -11.67
C LEU A 207 -0.55 28.24 -11.32
N ALA A 208 -1.64 27.48 -11.35
CA ALA A 208 -2.98 27.95 -10.97
C ALA A 208 -3.05 28.38 -9.49
N LEU A 209 -2.25 27.76 -8.62
CA LEU A 209 -2.08 28.18 -7.22
C LEU A 209 -1.11 29.35 -7.03
N GLY A 210 -0.65 29.97 -8.12
CA GLY A 210 0.25 31.11 -8.12
C GLY A 210 1.73 30.76 -7.98
N GLN A 211 2.10 29.48 -8.01
CA GLN A 211 3.51 29.09 -8.04
C GLN A 211 4.16 29.62 -9.31
N ARG A 212 5.28 30.32 -9.19
CA ARG A 212 6.07 30.78 -10.34
C ARG A 212 7.30 29.88 -10.49
N VAL A 213 7.57 29.42 -11.71
CA VAL A 213 8.69 28.51 -12.00
C VAL A 213 9.97 29.27 -12.38
N ALA A 214 9.93 30.61 -12.44
CA ALA A 214 11.12 31.40 -12.75
C ALA A 214 12.16 31.28 -11.63
N LEU A 215 13.44 31.19 -11.99
CA LEU A 215 14.56 31.11 -11.06
C LEU A 215 14.50 32.25 -10.03
N GLY A 216 14.64 31.92 -8.75
CA GLY A 216 14.55 32.89 -7.65
C GLY A 216 13.13 33.32 -7.25
N SER A 217 12.09 32.80 -7.92
CA SER A 217 10.70 33.03 -7.47
C SER A 217 10.48 32.43 -6.09
N PRO A 218 9.77 33.11 -5.17
CA PRO A 218 9.46 32.54 -3.87
C PRO A 218 8.50 31.34 -4.05
N PHE A 219 8.70 30.32 -3.21
CA PHE A 219 7.79 29.20 -3.13
C PHE A 219 6.50 29.58 -2.42
N THR A 220 5.34 29.25 -3.00
CA THR A 220 4.04 29.66 -2.45
C THR A 220 3.60 28.83 -1.24
N ARG A 221 4.30 27.73 -0.92
CA ARG A 221 3.98 26.81 0.19
C ARG A 221 2.57 26.21 0.11
N ARG A 222 2.04 26.10 -1.10
CA ARG A 222 0.73 25.50 -1.38
C ARG A 222 0.81 24.27 -2.29
N VAL A 223 2.02 23.81 -2.61
CA VAL A 223 2.21 22.68 -3.52
C VAL A 223 3.04 21.62 -2.82
N PHE A 224 2.49 20.43 -2.64
CA PHE A 224 3.22 19.23 -2.32
C PHE A 224 3.73 18.60 -3.62
N ASN A 225 4.94 18.08 -3.55
CA ASN A 225 5.62 17.39 -4.63
C ASN A 225 5.70 15.89 -4.28
N SER A 226 5.05 15.03 -5.06
CA SER A 226 5.14 13.58 -4.88
C SER A 226 6.46 12.99 -5.35
N CYS A 227 7.35 13.80 -5.93
CA CYS A 227 8.64 13.40 -6.50
C CYS A 227 8.55 12.38 -7.64
N ALA A 228 7.33 12.08 -8.12
CA ALA A 228 7.11 11.19 -9.24
C ALA A 228 7.61 11.81 -10.56
N GLY A 229 7.61 13.15 -10.68
CA GLY A 229 7.86 13.84 -11.94
C GLY A 229 6.77 13.59 -12.98
N GLY A 230 6.97 14.07 -14.20
CA GLY A 230 6.11 13.77 -15.34
C GLY A 230 6.33 12.33 -15.84
N ARG A 231 5.24 11.59 -16.07
CA ARG A 231 5.27 10.20 -16.58
C ARG A 231 4.67 10.09 -17.98
N CYS A 232 5.22 9.16 -18.76
CA CYS A 232 4.79 8.90 -20.13
C CYS A 232 3.71 7.81 -20.22
N ALA A 233 3.69 6.88 -19.27
CA ALA A 233 2.66 5.83 -19.22
C ALA A 233 1.30 6.44 -18.86
N GLU A 234 0.27 6.09 -19.62
CA GLU A 234 -1.11 6.44 -19.30
C GLU A 234 -1.72 5.60 -18.15
N PRO A 235 -1.39 4.30 -17.99
CA PRO A 235 -1.82 3.53 -16.84
C PRO A 235 -1.26 4.10 -15.51
N PRO A 236 -2.09 4.29 -14.47
CA PRO A 236 -1.65 4.80 -13.18
C PRO A 236 -0.66 3.81 -12.52
N SER A 237 0.61 4.19 -12.44
CA SER A 237 1.73 3.35 -12.02
C SER A 237 2.42 3.93 -10.77
N VAL A 238 3.68 4.35 -10.90
CA VAL A 238 4.51 4.96 -9.85
C VAL A 238 3.93 6.25 -9.28
N VAL A 239 3.15 7.00 -10.04
CA VAL A 239 2.49 8.23 -9.57
C VAL A 239 1.58 7.94 -8.38
N CYS A 240 0.73 6.91 -8.46
CA CYS A 240 -0.16 6.54 -7.37
C CYS A 240 0.60 6.09 -6.13
N VAL A 241 1.68 5.33 -6.34
CA VAL A 241 2.57 4.87 -5.25
C VAL A 241 3.24 6.07 -4.56
N ALA A 242 3.70 7.04 -5.34
CA ALA A 242 4.36 8.25 -4.86
C ALA A 242 3.41 9.19 -4.10
N ILE A 243 2.20 9.41 -4.64
CA ILE A 243 1.14 10.18 -3.97
C ILE A 243 0.78 9.50 -2.65
N HIS A 244 0.57 8.19 -2.67
CA HIS A 244 0.25 7.43 -1.46
C HIS A 244 1.38 7.55 -0.43
N GLN A 245 2.64 7.38 -0.81
CA GLN A 245 3.75 7.58 0.13
C GLN A 245 3.81 9.02 0.66
N THR A 246 3.60 10.02 -0.18
CA THR A 246 3.62 11.44 0.22
C THR A 246 2.53 11.77 1.24
N LEU A 247 1.33 11.22 1.06
CA LEU A 247 0.24 11.36 2.03
C LEU A 247 0.53 10.65 3.36
N SER A 248 1.23 9.50 3.31
CA SER A 248 1.69 8.80 4.52
C SER A 248 2.69 9.64 5.31
N GLU A 249 3.64 10.28 4.61
CA GLU A 249 4.62 11.17 5.22
C GLU A 249 3.98 12.45 5.77
N LEU A 250 3.02 13.03 5.04
CA LEU A 250 2.26 14.18 5.51
C LEU A 250 1.50 13.85 6.79
N LEU A 251 0.80 12.72 6.84
CA LEU A 251 0.12 12.26 8.06
C LEU A 251 1.12 12.14 9.22
N ALA A 252 2.25 11.49 8.98
CA ALA A 252 3.28 11.30 10.00
C ALA A 252 3.85 12.63 10.50
N TYR A 253 4.06 13.58 9.59
CA TYR A 253 4.52 14.93 9.93
C TYR A 253 3.50 15.66 10.81
N LEU A 254 2.23 15.69 10.39
CA LEU A 254 1.16 16.37 11.12
C LEU A 254 0.98 15.84 12.54
N VAL A 255 0.99 14.50 12.71
CA VAL A 255 0.88 13.87 14.04
C VAL A 255 2.00 14.33 14.97
N VAL A 256 3.25 14.27 14.51
CA VAL A 256 4.38 14.63 15.35
C VAL A 256 4.40 16.14 15.64
N ARG A 257 4.12 17.00 14.65
CA ARG A 257 4.05 18.47 14.86
C ARG A 257 2.94 18.86 15.83
N MET A 258 1.73 18.34 15.65
CA MET A 258 0.63 18.59 16.58
C MET A 258 0.96 18.14 17.99
N ARG A 259 1.64 17.01 18.16
CA ARG A 259 2.03 16.53 19.50
C ARG A 259 3.01 17.46 20.21
N LEU A 260 3.89 18.13 19.46
CA LEU A 260 4.96 18.94 20.03
C LEU A 260 4.56 20.39 20.25
N SER A 261 3.77 20.95 19.35
CA SER A 261 3.53 22.40 19.29
C SER A 261 2.15 22.81 19.78
N SER A 262 1.13 21.94 19.65
CA SER A 262 -0.23 22.31 20.02
C SER A 262 -0.43 22.23 21.53
N VAL A 263 -0.63 23.40 22.16
CA VAL A 263 -1.01 23.49 23.57
C VAL A 263 -2.50 23.19 23.69
N CYS A 264 -2.85 22.03 24.25
CA CYS A 264 -4.25 21.66 24.50
C CYS A 264 -4.42 21.27 25.97
N ALA A 265 -5.44 21.82 26.65
CA ALA A 265 -5.70 21.55 28.07
C ALA A 265 -5.94 20.06 28.36
N SER A 266 -6.47 19.31 27.38
CA SER A 266 -6.69 17.86 27.45
C SER A 266 -5.43 17.04 27.15
N GLY A 267 -4.34 17.66 26.69
CA GLY A 267 -3.13 16.98 26.21
C GLY A 267 -3.33 16.17 24.93
N ARG A 268 -4.46 16.28 24.23
CA ARG A 268 -4.76 15.60 22.96
C ARG A 268 -5.37 16.57 21.93
N PRO A 269 -4.56 17.17 21.04
CA PRO A 269 -5.08 18.05 19.99
C PRO A 269 -6.04 17.29 19.08
N LEU A 270 -7.23 17.83 18.82
CA LEU A 270 -8.27 17.23 17.95
C LEU A 270 -8.63 15.76 18.29
N GLY A 271 -8.53 15.39 19.56
CA GLY A 271 -8.80 14.01 20.00
C GLY A 271 -7.75 12.99 19.56
N MET A 272 -6.56 13.44 19.15
CA MET A 272 -5.51 12.60 18.59
C MET A 272 -5.22 11.36 19.45
N ILE A 273 -5.29 10.19 18.81
CA ILE A 273 -5.13 8.88 19.46
C ILE A 273 -3.66 8.44 19.48
N LEU A 274 -2.93 8.70 18.39
CA LEU A 274 -1.55 8.25 18.21
C LEU A 274 -0.58 8.96 19.17
N THR A 275 0.39 8.19 19.66
CA THR A 275 1.50 8.70 20.46
C THR A 275 2.72 8.99 19.60
N LYS A 276 3.79 9.52 20.22
CA LYS A 276 5.06 9.75 19.53
C LYS A 276 5.78 8.43 19.22
N ASP A 277 5.72 7.48 20.14
CA ASP A 277 6.40 6.19 19.99
C ASP A 277 5.73 5.35 18.88
N ASP A 278 4.40 5.43 18.78
CA ASP A 278 3.61 4.93 17.65
C ASP A 278 4.14 5.41 16.29
N MET A 279 4.53 6.69 16.20
CA MET A 279 5.08 7.24 14.94
C MET A 279 6.47 6.71 14.60
N VAL A 280 7.28 6.37 15.62
CA VAL A 280 8.57 5.71 15.41
C VAL A 280 8.34 4.30 14.84
N ASP A 281 7.35 3.59 15.38
CA ASP A 281 6.98 2.26 14.89
C ASP A 281 6.49 2.31 13.44
N LEU A 282 5.61 3.26 13.09
CA LEU A 282 5.17 3.45 11.70
C LEU A 282 6.32 3.79 10.75
N ARG A 283 7.28 4.62 11.20
CA ARG A 283 8.47 4.94 10.41
C ARG A 283 9.41 3.76 10.24
N SER A 284 9.54 2.91 11.24
CA SER A 284 10.31 1.65 11.11
C SER A 284 9.71 0.75 10.03
N VAL A 285 8.38 0.63 9.99
CA VAL A 285 7.68 -0.14 8.95
C VAL A 285 7.85 0.51 7.58
N ARG A 286 7.68 1.83 7.51
CA ARG A 286 7.94 2.63 6.30
C ARG A 286 9.34 2.38 5.74
N ASP A 287 10.37 2.49 6.58
CA ASP A 287 11.76 2.37 6.13
C ASP A 287 12.03 0.97 5.59
N ARG A 288 11.49 -0.08 6.23
CA ARG A 288 11.56 -1.45 5.71
C ARG A 288 10.82 -1.64 4.39
N PHE A 289 9.67 -0.98 4.22
CA PHE A 289 8.97 -0.99 2.95
C PHE A 289 9.81 -0.32 1.84
N VAL A 290 10.32 0.88 2.08
CA VAL A 290 11.11 1.63 1.09
C VAL A 290 12.44 0.94 0.79
N ASP A 291 13.18 0.50 1.81
CA ASP A 291 14.54 -0.01 1.66
C ASP A 291 14.61 -1.47 1.21
N VAL A 292 13.59 -2.28 1.53
CA VAL A 292 13.62 -3.74 1.33
C VAL A 292 12.43 -4.23 0.50
N SER A 293 11.20 -4.05 0.97
CA SER A 293 10.02 -4.64 0.31
C SER A 293 9.83 -4.11 -1.11
N SER A 294 9.93 -2.79 -1.32
CA SER A 294 9.72 -2.17 -2.63
C SER A 294 10.66 -2.74 -3.70
N LYS A 295 11.94 -2.96 -3.35
CA LYS A 295 12.96 -3.55 -4.22
C LYS A 295 12.67 -5.02 -4.51
N GLN A 296 12.27 -5.78 -3.49
CA GLN A 296 11.91 -7.18 -3.66
C GLN A 296 10.65 -7.39 -4.53
N LEU A 297 9.69 -6.47 -4.48
CA LEU A 297 8.47 -6.58 -5.29
C LEU A 297 8.70 -6.15 -6.75
N THR A 298 9.43 -5.06 -6.94
CA THR A 298 9.67 -4.47 -8.27
C THR A 298 10.80 -5.16 -9.03
N GLY A 299 11.76 -5.78 -8.32
CA GLY A 299 12.94 -6.37 -8.94
C GLY A 299 14.00 -5.35 -9.34
N TYR A 300 13.96 -4.14 -8.76
CA TYR A 300 14.92 -3.07 -9.01
C TYR A 300 15.40 -2.42 -7.72
N ASP A 301 16.61 -1.88 -7.71
CA ASP A 301 17.11 -1.08 -6.61
C ASP A 301 16.76 0.42 -6.76
N THR A 302 17.23 1.25 -5.83
CA THR A 302 17.03 2.71 -5.85
C THR A 302 17.84 3.42 -6.94
N GLU A 303 18.84 2.76 -7.50
CA GLU A 303 19.68 3.28 -8.59
C GLU A 303 19.09 2.92 -9.96
N GLY A 304 18.09 2.04 -9.99
CA GLY A 304 17.44 1.54 -11.21
C GLY A 304 18.12 0.29 -11.78
N HIS A 305 19.04 -0.33 -11.03
CA HIS A 305 19.64 -1.60 -11.44
C HIS A 305 18.71 -2.76 -11.14
N PRO A 306 18.68 -3.79 -12.00
CA PRO A 306 17.88 -4.99 -11.75
C PRO A 306 18.42 -5.74 -10.53
N LEU A 307 17.49 -6.17 -9.68
CA LEU A 307 17.75 -6.95 -8.47
C LEU A 307 17.08 -8.32 -8.61
N GLU A 308 17.86 -9.39 -8.42
CA GLU A 308 17.28 -10.74 -8.37
C GLU A 308 16.44 -10.89 -7.10
N SER A 309 15.13 -10.99 -7.28
CA SER A 309 14.17 -11.20 -6.19
C SER A 309 13.25 -12.37 -6.50
N GLU A 310 13.16 -13.31 -5.57
CA GLU A 310 12.24 -14.44 -5.65
C GLU A 310 10.77 -13.96 -5.68
N HIS A 311 10.43 -12.95 -4.87
CA HIS A 311 9.07 -12.41 -4.81
C HIS A 311 8.67 -11.78 -6.15
N HIS A 312 9.56 -10.98 -6.76
CA HIS A 312 9.35 -10.41 -8.08
C HIS A 312 9.16 -11.51 -9.14
N ASN A 313 10.07 -12.51 -9.16
CA ASN A 313 9.99 -13.61 -10.11
C ASN A 313 8.68 -14.42 -9.98
N ARG A 314 8.20 -14.65 -8.75
CA ARG A 314 6.90 -15.31 -8.51
C ARG A 314 5.73 -14.48 -9.06
N LEU A 315 5.73 -13.16 -8.83
CA LEU A 315 4.70 -12.24 -9.36
C LEU A 315 4.70 -12.24 -10.90
N VAL A 316 5.87 -12.09 -11.52
CA VAL A 316 6.02 -12.09 -12.97
C VAL A 316 5.61 -13.43 -13.58
N ASN A 317 6.02 -14.55 -12.98
CA ASN A 317 5.66 -15.88 -13.45
C ASN A 317 4.15 -16.12 -13.35
N GLN A 318 3.50 -15.65 -12.28
CA GLN A 318 2.04 -15.75 -12.17
C GLN A 318 1.33 -14.88 -13.20
N GLY A 319 1.81 -13.65 -13.45
CA GLY A 319 1.31 -12.80 -14.53
C GLY A 319 1.43 -13.44 -15.90
N ARG A 320 2.60 -14.03 -16.22
CA ARG A 320 2.82 -14.79 -17.46
C ARG A 320 1.90 -16.00 -17.58
N LYS A 321 1.64 -16.71 -16.46
CA LYS A 321 0.67 -17.82 -16.43
C LYS A 321 -0.74 -17.32 -16.76
N TRP A 322 -1.17 -16.19 -16.21
CA TRP A 322 -2.47 -15.59 -16.54
C TRP A 322 -2.55 -15.10 -17.99
N ALA A 323 -1.45 -14.59 -18.56
CA ALA A 323 -1.42 -14.19 -19.98
C ALA A 323 -1.81 -15.33 -20.92
N LEU A 324 -1.40 -16.57 -20.59
CA LEU A 324 -1.78 -17.76 -21.36
C LEU A 324 -3.30 -17.96 -21.44
N HIS A 325 -4.09 -17.49 -20.47
CA HIS A 325 -5.56 -17.55 -20.55
C HIS A 325 -6.12 -16.56 -21.57
N VAL A 326 -5.47 -15.42 -21.73
CA VAL A 326 -5.87 -14.34 -22.65
C VAL A 326 -5.46 -14.68 -24.09
N ILE A 327 -4.23 -15.15 -24.29
CA ILE A 327 -3.72 -15.54 -25.63
C ILE A 327 -4.24 -16.90 -26.11
N GLU A 328 -4.98 -17.65 -25.30
CA GLU A 328 -5.51 -18.97 -25.66
C GLU A 328 -6.33 -18.93 -26.94
N THR A 329 -7.31 -18.01 -27.00
CA THR A 329 -8.18 -17.84 -28.16
C THR A 329 -7.37 -17.55 -29.43
N PRO A 330 -6.55 -16.49 -29.49
CA PRO A 330 -5.82 -16.21 -30.71
C PRO A 330 -4.79 -17.30 -31.06
N THR A 331 -4.17 -17.97 -30.07
CA THR A 331 -3.30 -19.12 -30.31
C THR A 331 -4.05 -20.28 -30.96
N ALA A 332 -5.24 -20.60 -30.47
CA ALA A 332 -6.07 -21.66 -31.05
C ALA A 332 -6.48 -21.34 -32.50
N TRP A 333 -6.74 -20.07 -32.82
CA TRP A 333 -7.03 -19.63 -34.18
C TRP A 333 -5.83 -19.76 -35.11
N VAL A 334 -4.63 -19.35 -34.66
CA VAL A 334 -3.40 -19.51 -35.46
C VAL A 334 -3.08 -20.98 -35.71
N LEU A 335 -3.18 -21.83 -34.68
CA LEU A 335 -3.01 -23.28 -34.87
C LEU A 335 -4.05 -23.84 -35.84
N SER A 336 -5.28 -23.32 -35.80
CA SER A 336 -6.33 -23.73 -36.72
C SER A 336 -6.02 -23.35 -38.17
N LEU A 337 -5.56 -22.12 -38.38
CA LEU A 337 -5.12 -21.65 -39.68
C LEU A 337 -3.98 -22.50 -40.24
N VAL A 338 -2.96 -22.78 -39.42
CA VAL A 338 -1.82 -23.62 -39.82
C VAL A 338 -2.27 -25.03 -40.19
N HIS A 339 -3.19 -25.61 -39.40
CA HIS A 339 -3.75 -26.92 -39.70
C HIS A 339 -4.46 -26.93 -41.05
N ILE A 340 -5.38 -25.98 -41.28
CA ILE A 340 -6.16 -25.89 -42.53
C ILE A 340 -5.22 -25.68 -43.72
N LEU A 341 -4.22 -24.79 -43.60
CA LEU A 341 -3.23 -24.59 -44.67
C LEU A 341 -2.46 -25.87 -44.97
N ALA A 342 -2.00 -26.59 -43.95
CA ALA A 342 -1.24 -27.83 -44.14
C ALA A 342 -2.07 -28.92 -44.81
N THR A 343 -3.32 -29.12 -44.41
CA THR A 343 -4.19 -30.17 -44.96
C THR A 343 -4.74 -29.81 -46.35
N VAL A 344 -5.05 -28.54 -46.60
CA VAL A 344 -5.53 -28.08 -47.92
C VAL A 344 -4.41 -28.08 -48.95
N VAL A 345 -3.22 -27.59 -48.61
CA VAL A 345 -2.07 -27.56 -49.52
C VAL A 345 -1.56 -28.96 -49.84
N SER A 346 -1.55 -29.86 -48.84
CA SER A 346 -1.19 -31.26 -49.08
C SER A 346 -2.26 -32.03 -49.87
N GLY A 347 -3.52 -31.61 -49.82
CA GLY A 347 -4.65 -32.36 -50.38
C GLY A 347 -5.05 -33.59 -49.55
N TRP A 348 -4.54 -33.72 -48.32
CA TRP A 348 -4.75 -34.87 -47.43
C TRP A 348 -5.32 -34.43 -46.07
N PRO A 349 -6.64 -34.20 -45.97
CA PRO A 349 -7.31 -34.07 -44.68
C PRO A 349 -7.09 -35.31 -43.80
N VAL A 350 -7.02 -35.13 -42.48
CA VAL A 350 -6.50 -36.17 -41.57
C VAL A 350 -7.38 -37.43 -41.57
N VAL A 351 -8.71 -37.28 -41.42
CA VAL A 351 -9.60 -38.45 -41.35
C VAL A 351 -9.68 -39.12 -42.72
N PHE A 352 -9.77 -38.36 -43.80
CA PHE A 352 -9.69 -38.86 -45.17
C PHE A 352 -8.41 -39.66 -45.42
N ALA A 353 -7.24 -39.13 -45.05
CA ALA A 353 -5.95 -39.78 -45.24
C ALA A 353 -5.88 -41.13 -44.50
N VAL A 354 -6.38 -41.17 -43.26
CA VAL A 354 -6.43 -42.41 -42.46
C VAL A 354 -7.41 -43.41 -43.07
N VAL A 355 -8.63 -42.99 -43.41
CA VAL A 355 -9.66 -43.89 -43.96
C VAL A 355 -9.24 -44.43 -45.33
N HIS A 356 -8.72 -43.59 -46.21
CA HIS A 356 -8.23 -44.00 -47.52
C HIS A 356 -7.02 -44.94 -47.40
N GLY A 357 -6.08 -44.64 -46.49
CA GLY A 357 -4.94 -45.52 -46.20
C GLY A 357 -5.35 -46.89 -45.69
N ILE A 358 -6.34 -46.96 -44.79
CA ILE A 358 -6.91 -48.23 -44.30
C ILE A 358 -7.61 -48.98 -45.44
N CYS A 359 -8.41 -48.30 -46.27
CA CYS A 359 -9.11 -48.92 -47.40
C CYS A 359 -8.13 -49.50 -48.43
N MET A 360 -7.04 -48.77 -48.73
CA MET A 360 -5.97 -49.26 -49.58
C MET A 360 -5.26 -50.46 -48.96
N GLY A 361 -4.90 -50.40 -47.67
CA GLY A 361 -4.23 -51.50 -46.98
C GLY A 361 -5.08 -52.77 -46.86
N ALA A 362 -6.41 -52.61 -46.75
CA ALA A 362 -7.36 -53.72 -46.69
C ALA A 362 -7.80 -54.26 -48.06
N GLY A 363 -7.35 -53.64 -49.17
CA GLY A 363 -7.76 -54.03 -50.53
C GLY A 363 -9.24 -53.79 -50.82
N ALA A 364 -9.86 -52.77 -50.21
CA ALA A 364 -11.27 -52.46 -50.41
C ALA A 364 -11.58 -52.11 -51.88
N GLY A 365 -12.77 -52.49 -52.36
CA GLY A 365 -13.21 -52.15 -53.70
C GLY A 365 -13.35 -50.64 -53.90
N LYS A 366 -13.07 -50.13 -55.12
CA LYS A 366 -13.09 -48.70 -55.46
C LYS A 366 -14.39 -47.98 -55.06
N ALA A 367 -15.53 -48.65 -55.19
CA ALA A 367 -16.83 -48.08 -54.83
C ALA A 367 -16.96 -47.86 -53.30
N LEU A 368 -16.46 -48.81 -52.50
CA LEU A 368 -16.47 -48.72 -51.05
C LEU A 368 -15.47 -47.66 -50.55
N ASP A 369 -14.25 -47.65 -51.08
CA ASP A 369 -13.24 -46.62 -50.78
C ASP A 369 -13.77 -45.22 -51.09
N THR A 370 -14.38 -45.02 -52.27
CA THR A 370 -14.97 -43.72 -52.65
C THR A 370 -16.09 -43.28 -51.70
N ALA A 371 -16.98 -44.21 -51.32
CA ALA A 371 -18.07 -43.92 -50.41
C ALA A 371 -17.56 -43.53 -49.00
N LEU A 372 -16.66 -44.33 -48.43
CA LEU A 372 -16.06 -44.08 -47.13
C LEU A 372 -15.21 -42.80 -47.12
N SER A 373 -14.47 -42.55 -48.20
CA SER A 373 -13.69 -41.33 -48.40
C SER A 373 -14.57 -40.07 -48.41
N LYS A 374 -15.73 -40.10 -49.08
CA LYS A 374 -16.68 -38.96 -49.06
C LYS A 374 -17.25 -38.71 -47.67
N ILE A 375 -17.55 -39.76 -46.92
CA ILE A 375 -17.98 -39.64 -45.53
C ILE A 375 -16.85 -39.07 -44.66
N ALA A 376 -15.62 -39.54 -44.84
CA ALA A 376 -14.45 -39.04 -44.13
C ALA A 376 -14.21 -37.54 -44.39
N LEU A 377 -14.32 -37.10 -45.65
CA LEU A 377 -14.24 -35.68 -46.01
C LEU A 377 -15.35 -34.84 -45.36
N ALA A 378 -16.56 -35.38 -45.22
CA ALA A 378 -17.63 -34.71 -44.50
C ALA A 378 -17.30 -34.58 -43.00
N VAL A 379 -16.71 -35.61 -42.39
CA VAL A 379 -16.23 -35.57 -41.00
C VAL A 379 -15.10 -34.56 -40.82
N ASP A 380 -14.10 -34.54 -41.71
CA ASP A 380 -13.02 -33.54 -41.70
C ASP A 380 -13.58 -32.10 -41.81
N SER A 381 -14.63 -31.90 -42.62
CA SER A 381 -15.30 -30.60 -42.73
C SER A 381 -15.92 -30.15 -41.41
N VAL A 382 -16.52 -31.08 -40.65
CA VAL A 382 -17.02 -30.80 -39.30
C VAL A 382 -15.86 -30.51 -38.34
N ILE A 383 -14.75 -31.27 -38.43
CA ILE A 383 -13.55 -31.01 -37.62
C ILE A 383 -13.00 -29.61 -37.88
N TYR A 384 -12.94 -29.16 -39.15
CA TYR A 384 -12.54 -27.79 -39.50
C TYR A 384 -13.44 -26.72 -38.88
N MET A 385 -14.75 -26.96 -38.79
CA MET A 385 -15.68 -26.03 -38.15
C MET A 385 -15.39 -25.84 -36.65
N PHE A 386 -14.99 -26.90 -35.96
CA PHE A 386 -14.72 -26.90 -34.52
C PHE A 386 -13.24 -26.81 -34.15
N LEU A 387 -12.36 -26.57 -35.12
CA LEU A 387 -10.91 -26.67 -34.95
C LEU A 387 -10.34 -25.70 -33.89
N PRO A 388 -10.80 -24.42 -33.81
CA PRO A 388 -10.38 -23.53 -32.73
C PRO A 388 -10.79 -24.03 -31.34
N ILE A 389 -11.93 -24.71 -31.24
CA ILE A 389 -12.41 -25.32 -29.99
C ILE A 389 -11.54 -26.51 -29.62
N ILE A 390 -11.26 -27.38 -30.59
CA ILE A 390 -10.40 -28.55 -30.41
C ILE A 390 -8.99 -28.11 -29.95
N TYR A 391 -8.38 -27.14 -30.62
CA TYR A 391 -7.06 -26.66 -30.21
C TYR A 391 -7.05 -25.95 -28.87
N ALA A 392 -8.08 -25.19 -28.52
CA ALA A 392 -8.18 -24.63 -27.17
C ALA A 392 -8.23 -25.74 -26.10
N VAL A 393 -8.99 -26.82 -26.35
CA VAL A 393 -9.02 -27.99 -25.44
C VAL A 393 -7.66 -28.68 -25.38
N ILE A 394 -6.97 -28.87 -26.51
CA ILE A 394 -5.62 -29.45 -26.55
C ILE A 394 -4.62 -28.57 -25.79
N LEU A 395 -4.64 -27.25 -26.01
CA LEU A 395 -3.78 -26.30 -25.29
C LEU A 395 -4.03 -26.38 -23.79
N ARG A 396 -5.30 -26.44 -23.36
CA ARG A 396 -5.65 -26.61 -21.95
C ARG A 396 -5.16 -27.95 -21.40
N ALA A 397 -5.30 -29.04 -22.15
CA ALA A 397 -4.80 -30.35 -21.75
C ALA A 397 -3.27 -30.35 -21.55
N ILE A 398 -2.52 -29.74 -22.48
CA ILE A 398 -1.06 -29.60 -22.40
C ILE A 398 -0.67 -28.72 -21.20
N GLN A 399 -1.37 -27.62 -20.99
CA GLN A 399 -1.15 -26.69 -19.88
C GLN A 399 -1.68 -27.21 -18.53
N ARG A 400 -2.30 -28.41 -18.50
CA ARG A 400 -2.97 -29.00 -17.34
C ARG A 400 -4.02 -28.07 -16.71
N ARG A 401 -4.75 -27.36 -17.57
CA ARG A 401 -5.84 -26.46 -17.20
C ARG A 401 -7.19 -27.15 -17.33
N PRO A 402 -8.22 -26.66 -16.62
CA PRO A 402 -9.56 -27.21 -16.74
C PRO A 402 -10.10 -27.08 -18.18
N LEU A 403 -10.50 -28.20 -18.77
CA LEU A 403 -10.78 -28.30 -20.21
C LEU A 403 -11.99 -27.48 -20.66
N TRP A 404 -12.97 -27.29 -19.77
CA TRP A 404 -14.28 -26.73 -20.12
C TRP A 404 -14.45 -25.26 -19.72
N HIS A 405 -13.36 -24.50 -19.54
CA HIS A 405 -13.44 -23.04 -19.37
C HIS A 405 -14.17 -22.36 -20.53
N ARG A 406 -14.85 -21.24 -20.24
CA ARG A 406 -15.58 -20.50 -21.27
C ARG A 406 -14.58 -20.03 -22.33
N MET A 407 -14.96 -20.14 -23.59
CA MET A 407 -14.20 -19.60 -24.71
C MET A 407 -14.64 -18.17 -24.97
N GLY A 408 -13.70 -17.29 -25.31
CA GLY A 408 -13.97 -15.87 -25.57
C GLY A 408 -13.25 -14.94 -24.60
N LYS A 409 -13.83 -13.75 -24.40
CA LYS A 409 -13.27 -12.67 -23.58
C LYS A 409 -13.04 -13.16 -22.14
N ARG A 410 -11.86 -12.85 -21.60
CA ARG A 410 -11.51 -13.19 -20.21
C ARG A 410 -11.96 -12.07 -19.29
N THR A 411 -12.62 -12.44 -18.20
CA THR A 411 -13.03 -11.51 -17.15
C THR A 411 -12.07 -11.67 -15.97
N ILE A 412 -11.57 -10.54 -15.47
CA ILE A 412 -10.67 -10.42 -14.34
C ILE A 412 -11.41 -9.62 -13.27
N VAL A 413 -11.43 -10.15 -12.06
CA VAL A 413 -12.00 -9.47 -10.90
C VAL A 413 -10.91 -9.19 -9.90
N VAL A 414 -10.72 -7.92 -9.59
CA VAL A 414 -9.79 -7.46 -8.57
C VAL A 414 -10.60 -7.20 -7.31
N ALA A 415 -10.29 -7.93 -6.25
CA ALA A 415 -10.96 -7.82 -4.98
C ALA A 415 -9.95 -7.47 -3.88
N ASP A 416 -9.88 -6.20 -3.49
CA ASP A 416 -9.03 -5.69 -2.39
C ASP A 416 -9.74 -4.49 -1.73
N VAL A 417 -9.08 -3.78 -0.83
CA VAL A 417 -9.55 -2.52 -0.26
C VAL A 417 -9.90 -1.50 -1.38
N PRO A 418 -10.87 -0.60 -1.14
CA PRO A 418 -11.48 0.23 -2.19
C PRO A 418 -10.48 0.88 -3.14
N TYR A 419 -9.52 1.65 -2.61
CA TYR A 419 -8.57 2.36 -3.45
C TYR A 419 -7.67 1.43 -4.26
N VAL A 420 -7.27 0.26 -3.72
CA VAL A 420 -6.40 -0.68 -4.44
C VAL A 420 -7.13 -1.29 -5.62
N HIS A 421 -8.33 -1.82 -5.41
CA HIS A 421 -9.05 -2.47 -6.52
C HIS A 421 -9.45 -1.49 -7.62
N GLN A 422 -9.77 -0.23 -7.27
CA GLN A 422 -10.12 0.81 -8.24
C GLN A 422 -8.90 1.26 -9.07
N ILE A 423 -7.75 1.45 -8.43
CA ILE A 423 -6.48 1.78 -9.13
C ILE A 423 -6.10 0.64 -10.06
N ILE A 424 -6.12 -0.61 -9.59
CA ILE A 424 -5.75 -1.76 -10.43
C ILE A 424 -6.76 -1.99 -11.55
N GLU A 425 -8.06 -1.82 -11.32
CA GLU A 425 -9.08 -1.89 -12.38
C GLU A 425 -8.76 -0.91 -13.51
N THR A 426 -8.42 0.33 -13.17
CA THR A 426 -8.04 1.37 -14.13
C THR A 426 -6.70 1.07 -14.81
N PHE A 427 -5.72 0.61 -14.05
CA PHE A 427 -4.40 0.23 -14.54
C PHE A 427 -4.47 -0.87 -15.59
N VAL A 428 -5.16 -1.98 -15.30
CA VAL A 428 -5.32 -3.10 -16.23
C VAL A 428 -6.19 -2.72 -17.42
N SER A 429 -7.27 -1.96 -17.20
CA SER A 429 -8.13 -1.48 -18.28
C SER A 429 -7.34 -0.63 -19.30
N LYS A 430 -6.52 0.30 -18.82
CA LYS A 430 -5.68 1.16 -19.69
C LYS A 430 -4.61 0.35 -20.44
N MET A 431 -3.94 -0.62 -19.78
CA MET A 431 -2.96 -1.47 -20.47
C MET A 431 -3.56 -2.31 -21.60
N TYR A 432 -4.84 -2.66 -21.52
CA TYR A 432 -5.55 -3.43 -22.55
C TYR A 432 -6.40 -2.57 -23.48
N ALA A 433 -6.35 -1.24 -23.38
CA ALA A 433 -7.20 -0.35 -24.18
C ALA A 433 -6.91 -0.43 -25.69
N LEU A 434 -5.67 -0.73 -26.07
CA LEU A 434 -5.26 -0.96 -27.47
C LEU A 434 -5.29 -2.44 -27.88
N SER A 435 -5.69 -3.34 -26.97
CA SER A 435 -5.76 -4.77 -27.28
C SER A 435 -6.87 -5.07 -28.30
N TYR A 436 -6.61 -6.04 -29.18
CA TYR A 436 -7.61 -6.54 -30.11
C TYR A 436 -8.75 -7.23 -29.35
N GLY A 437 -10.00 -7.15 -29.85
CA GLY A 437 -11.17 -7.74 -29.20
C GLY A 437 -11.00 -9.20 -28.79
N ILE A 438 -10.28 -10.00 -29.60
CA ILE A 438 -9.99 -11.42 -29.35
C ILE A 438 -9.05 -11.68 -28.17
N ALA A 439 -8.25 -10.70 -27.77
CA ALA A 439 -7.31 -10.73 -26.65
C ALA A 439 -7.63 -9.66 -25.59
N SER A 440 -8.81 -9.05 -25.68
CA SER A 440 -9.28 -8.08 -24.70
C SER A 440 -9.66 -8.76 -23.39
N VAL A 441 -9.50 -8.03 -22.30
CA VAL A 441 -9.94 -8.46 -20.96
C VAL A 441 -11.04 -7.53 -20.46
N GLU A 442 -11.98 -8.08 -19.70
CA GLU A 442 -12.97 -7.30 -18.96
C GLU A 442 -12.50 -7.26 -17.52
N VAL A 443 -12.30 -6.06 -16.98
CA VAL A 443 -11.80 -5.87 -15.62
C VAL A 443 -12.90 -5.32 -14.76
N HIS A 444 -13.05 -5.87 -13.55
CA HIS A 444 -13.97 -5.38 -12.54
C HIS A 444 -13.27 -5.29 -11.19
N GLY A 445 -13.51 -4.22 -10.46
CA GLY A 445 -13.07 -4.06 -9.08
C GLY A 445 -14.23 -4.21 -8.09
N ALA A 446 -13.96 -4.83 -6.94
CA ALA A 446 -14.89 -4.78 -5.82
C ALA A 446 -14.24 -4.90 -4.44
N ASN A 447 -14.86 -4.33 -3.41
CA ASN A 447 -14.44 -4.54 -2.03
C ASN A 447 -14.90 -5.93 -1.52
N PRO A 448 -13.98 -6.87 -1.22
CA PRO A 448 -14.30 -8.21 -0.73
C PRO A 448 -15.04 -8.22 0.62
N ALA A 449 -14.85 -7.19 1.45
CA ALA A 449 -15.48 -7.09 2.76
C ALA A 449 -16.90 -6.51 2.74
N ASP A 450 -17.35 -5.97 1.59
CA ASP A 450 -18.62 -5.25 1.47
C ASP A 450 -19.42 -5.73 0.27
N HIS A 451 -19.17 -5.17 -0.92
CA HIS A 451 -20.04 -5.38 -2.08
C HIS A 451 -19.55 -6.42 -3.08
N PHE A 452 -18.40 -7.08 -2.90
CA PHE A 452 -17.91 -8.13 -3.81
C PHE A 452 -18.93 -9.26 -4.01
N VAL A 453 -19.52 -9.73 -2.93
CA VAL A 453 -20.53 -10.80 -2.96
C VAL A 453 -21.72 -10.34 -3.80
N HIS A 454 -22.33 -9.21 -3.45
CA HIS A 454 -23.55 -8.75 -4.12
C HIS A 454 -23.30 -8.30 -5.56
N ARG A 455 -22.19 -7.62 -5.83
CA ARG A 455 -21.87 -7.06 -7.15
C ARG A 455 -21.36 -8.11 -8.13
N PHE A 456 -20.69 -9.15 -7.66
CA PHE A 456 -19.94 -10.04 -8.54
C PHE A 456 -20.32 -11.52 -8.48
N THR A 457 -20.81 -12.07 -7.36
CA THR A 457 -21.05 -13.53 -7.29
C THR A 457 -22.04 -14.03 -8.34
N HIS A 458 -23.07 -13.25 -8.68
CA HIS A 458 -24.03 -13.57 -9.75
C HIS A 458 -23.42 -13.53 -11.17
N ARG A 459 -22.19 -13.04 -11.32
CA ARG A 459 -21.43 -12.97 -12.59
C ARG A 459 -20.29 -13.98 -12.66
N VAL A 460 -20.14 -14.83 -11.63
CA VAL A 460 -19.09 -15.84 -11.62
C VAL A 460 -19.36 -16.87 -12.72
N VAL A 461 -18.40 -16.98 -13.64
CA VAL A 461 -18.45 -17.90 -14.77
C VAL A 461 -17.19 -18.75 -14.83
N ARG A 462 -17.29 -19.90 -15.50
CA ARG A 462 -16.15 -20.79 -15.77
C ARG A 462 -15.01 -20.06 -16.50
N GLY A 463 -13.79 -20.14 -15.96
CA GLY A 463 -12.62 -19.44 -16.51
C GLY A 463 -12.52 -17.96 -16.15
N LEU A 464 -13.28 -17.50 -15.15
CA LEU A 464 -13.07 -16.23 -14.45
C LEU A 464 -11.75 -16.26 -13.68
N LEU A 465 -11.03 -15.15 -13.71
CA LEU A 465 -9.82 -14.94 -12.91
C LEU A 465 -10.12 -13.96 -11.77
N ILE A 466 -9.83 -14.34 -10.53
CA ILE A 466 -10.01 -13.49 -9.34
C ILE A 466 -8.64 -13.19 -8.73
N ALA A 467 -8.27 -11.92 -8.71
CA ALA A 467 -7.11 -11.39 -8.00
C ALA A 467 -7.57 -10.85 -6.64
N LEU A 468 -7.23 -11.56 -5.57
CA LEU A 468 -7.70 -11.29 -4.21
C LEU A 468 -6.60 -10.70 -3.34
N GLY A 469 -6.73 -9.45 -2.94
CA GLY A 469 -5.92 -8.86 -1.89
C GLY A 469 -6.38 -9.36 -0.52
N ARG A 470 -5.45 -9.94 0.24
CA ARG A 470 -5.70 -10.43 1.59
C ARG A 470 -5.05 -9.50 2.61
N PRO A 471 -5.83 -8.88 3.52
CA PRO A 471 -5.26 -8.17 4.66
C PRO A 471 -4.56 -9.18 5.58
N ASP A 472 -3.56 -8.72 6.32
CA ASP A 472 -2.78 -9.60 7.20
C ASP A 472 -3.55 -9.91 8.49
N GLY A 473 -4.29 -11.02 8.54
CA GLY A 473 -5.09 -11.38 9.71
C GLY A 473 -4.29 -11.80 10.93
N ARG A 474 -2.95 -11.84 10.84
CA ARG A 474 -2.08 -11.86 12.04
C ARG A 474 -2.20 -10.56 12.84
N LEU A 475 -2.64 -9.46 12.23
CA LEU A 475 -3.02 -8.24 12.95
C LEU A 475 -4.40 -8.43 13.59
N TYR A 476 -4.55 -8.00 14.84
CA TYR A 476 -5.80 -8.16 15.60
C TYR A 476 -6.99 -7.48 14.95
N SER A 477 -6.78 -6.24 14.51
CA SER A 477 -7.77 -5.44 13.80
C SER A 477 -8.17 -6.02 12.45
N GLN A 478 -7.27 -6.77 11.79
CA GLN A 478 -7.47 -7.28 10.43
C GLN A 478 -7.90 -8.74 10.36
N THR A 479 -7.85 -9.52 11.44
CA THR A 479 -8.31 -10.91 11.43
C THR A 479 -9.73 -11.03 10.93
N LYS A 480 -10.61 -10.16 11.42
CA LYS A 480 -12.01 -10.12 11.01
C LYS A 480 -12.15 -9.81 9.52
N SER A 481 -11.39 -8.83 9.03
CA SER A 481 -11.35 -8.45 7.62
C SER A 481 -10.87 -9.61 6.76
N GLU A 482 -9.78 -10.30 7.15
CA GLU A 482 -9.27 -11.47 6.41
C GLU A 482 -10.31 -12.60 6.37
N SER A 483 -10.96 -12.91 7.48
CA SER A 483 -12.04 -13.91 7.54
C SER A 483 -13.21 -13.54 6.62
N TRP A 484 -13.62 -12.27 6.58
CA TRP A 484 -14.69 -11.80 5.68
C TRP A 484 -14.31 -11.91 4.21
N VAL A 485 -13.06 -11.54 3.87
CA VAL A 485 -12.50 -11.69 2.53
C VAL A 485 -12.53 -13.14 2.08
N LEU A 486 -12.10 -14.08 2.94
CA LEU A 486 -12.11 -15.50 2.63
C LEU A 486 -13.53 -16.08 2.55
N LEU A 487 -14.48 -15.58 3.35
CA LEU A 487 -15.88 -15.99 3.26
C LEU A 487 -16.53 -15.52 1.95
N GLY A 488 -16.29 -14.27 1.56
CA GLY A 488 -16.75 -13.75 0.26
C GLY A 488 -16.16 -14.55 -0.90
N LEU A 489 -14.89 -14.92 -0.81
CA LEU A 489 -14.25 -15.79 -1.78
C LEU A 489 -14.88 -17.20 -1.81
N LEU A 490 -15.14 -17.80 -0.65
CA LEU A 490 -15.80 -19.10 -0.56
C LEU A 490 -17.14 -19.07 -1.30
N GLN A 491 -17.94 -18.02 -1.09
CA GLN A 491 -19.22 -17.85 -1.79
C GLN A 491 -19.04 -17.77 -3.30
N ALA A 492 -18.02 -17.06 -3.79
CA ALA A 492 -17.69 -17.02 -5.22
C ALA A 492 -17.24 -18.40 -5.75
N LYS A 493 -16.47 -19.17 -4.98
CA LYS A 493 -15.99 -20.51 -5.38
C LYS A 493 -17.06 -21.61 -5.30
N VAL A 494 -18.08 -21.45 -4.45
CA VAL A 494 -19.22 -22.39 -4.39
C VAL A 494 -20.02 -22.36 -5.69
N ILE A 495 -20.01 -21.24 -6.41
CA ILE A 495 -20.66 -21.11 -7.71
C ILE A 495 -19.81 -21.85 -8.75
N THR A 496 -20.23 -23.09 -9.04
CA THR A 496 -19.58 -23.94 -10.03
C THR A 496 -20.49 -24.13 -11.24
N SER A 497 -19.88 -24.15 -12.42
CA SER A 497 -20.55 -24.55 -13.66
C SER A 497 -19.77 -25.73 -14.22
N TRP A 498 -20.44 -26.87 -14.38
CA TRP A 498 -19.82 -28.13 -14.85
C TRP A 498 -18.65 -28.57 -13.96
N GLY A 499 -18.76 -28.34 -12.65
CA GLY A 499 -17.72 -28.69 -11.67
C GLY A 499 -16.46 -27.81 -11.72
N HIS A 500 -16.46 -26.74 -12.51
CA HIS A 500 -15.32 -25.83 -12.62
C HIS A 500 -15.54 -24.57 -11.78
N GLN A 501 -14.49 -24.19 -11.03
CA GLN A 501 -14.44 -23.01 -10.17
C GLN A 501 -13.67 -21.86 -10.84
N PRO A 502 -13.86 -20.61 -10.41
CA PRO A 502 -12.97 -19.52 -10.81
C PRO A 502 -11.55 -19.76 -10.30
N GLU A 503 -10.55 -19.35 -11.09
CA GLU A 503 -9.14 -19.39 -10.67
C GLU A 503 -8.83 -18.19 -9.79
N VAL A 504 -8.31 -18.44 -8.60
CA VAL A 504 -8.06 -17.43 -7.57
C VAL A 504 -6.58 -17.33 -7.27
N VAL A 505 -6.02 -16.15 -7.52
CA VAL A 505 -4.70 -15.76 -7.03
C VAL A 505 -4.91 -14.81 -5.87
N SER A 506 -4.37 -15.15 -4.71
CA SER A 506 -4.37 -14.23 -3.57
C SER A 506 -2.99 -13.63 -3.34
N VAL A 507 -2.96 -12.37 -2.94
CA VAL A 507 -1.73 -11.62 -2.62
C VAL A 507 -1.87 -11.08 -1.20
N GLY A 508 -0.89 -11.34 -0.33
CA GLY A 508 -0.90 -10.85 1.05
C GLY A 508 0.28 -11.35 1.89
N HIS A 509 0.36 -10.87 3.12
CA HIS A 509 1.51 -11.13 4.02
C HIS A 509 1.36 -12.36 4.91
N ASN A 510 0.13 -12.79 5.18
CA ASN A 510 -0.13 -13.95 6.02
C ASN A 510 0.30 -15.23 5.27
N PRO A 511 1.30 -16.00 5.77
CA PRO A 511 1.79 -17.21 5.10
C PRO A 511 0.76 -18.35 5.02
N TYR A 512 -0.37 -18.23 5.72
CA TYR A 512 -1.45 -19.21 5.65
C TYR A 512 -2.03 -19.30 4.23
N HIS A 513 -2.01 -20.52 3.66
CA HIS A 513 -2.56 -20.86 2.35
C HIS A 513 -3.95 -21.51 2.51
N PRO A 514 -5.06 -20.77 2.29
CA PRO A 514 -6.40 -21.33 2.36
C PRO A 514 -6.62 -22.33 1.23
N SER A 515 -7.35 -23.41 1.49
CA SER A 515 -7.72 -24.39 0.46
C SER A 515 -8.57 -23.81 -0.66
N VAL A 516 -9.25 -22.69 -0.40
CA VAL A 516 -10.07 -21.97 -1.38
C VAL A 516 -9.24 -21.14 -2.37
N VAL A 517 -7.95 -20.93 -2.14
CA VAL A 517 -7.08 -20.17 -3.03
C VAL A 517 -6.30 -21.15 -3.91
N ASP A 518 -6.20 -20.90 -5.21
CA ASP A 518 -5.44 -21.77 -6.13
C ASP A 518 -3.95 -21.44 -6.14
N THR A 519 -3.61 -20.16 -5.96
CA THR A 519 -2.22 -19.72 -5.82
C THR A 519 -2.14 -18.56 -4.83
N HIS A 520 -1.37 -18.73 -3.77
CA HIS A 520 -1.08 -17.66 -2.82
C HIS A 520 0.32 -17.09 -3.07
N LEU A 521 0.37 -15.79 -3.42
CA LEU A 521 1.59 -15.02 -3.56
C LEU A 521 1.87 -14.33 -2.23
N GLN A 522 2.71 -14.96 -1.41
CA GLN A 522 3.15 -14.41 -0.14
C GLN A 522 4.09 -13.23 -0.38
N LEU A 523 3.71 -12.08 0.17
CA LEU A 523 4.51 -10.86 0.19
C LEU A 523 5.61 -10.92 1.25
N PRO A 524 6.73 -10.20 1.06
CA PRO A 524 7.83 -10.23 2.00
C PRO A 524 7.40 -9.65 3.36
N THR A 525 7.60 -10.42 4.44
CA THR A 525 7.27 -9.98 5.80
C THR A 525 8.47 -9.28 6.43
N ASN A 526 8.89 -8.16 5.84
CA ASN A 526 10.07 -7.43 6.30
C ASN A 526 9.78 -6.49 7.47
N ARG A 527 8.51 -6.23 7.80
CA ARG A 527 8.11 -5.35 8.93
C ARG A 527 8.49 -5.95 10.29
N PRO A 528 8.69 -5.14 11.34
CA PRO A 528 8.85 -5.65 12.69
C PRO A 528 7.56 -6.35 13.16
N ARG A 529 7.69 -7.24 14.15
CA ARG A 529 6.53 -7.94 14.72
C ARG A 529 5.70 -6.96 15.53
N LEU A 530 4.38 -7.13 15.48
CA LEU A 530 3.48 -6.40 16.35
C LEU A 530 3.36 -7.08 17.71
N LEU A 531 3.03 -6.28 18.72
CA LEU A 531 2.82 -6.73 20.10
C LEU A 531 1.98 -8.01 20.19
N ILE A 532 0.85 -8.03 19.48
CA ILE A 532 -0.08 -9.18 19.52
C ILE A 532 0.53 -10.42 18.85
N GLU A 533 1.29 -10.25 17.76
CA GLU A 533 1.98 -11.36 17.09
C GLU A 533 3.06 -11.98 17.99
N ALA A 534 3.73 -11.16 18.81
CA ALA A 534 4.70 -11.65 19.79
C ALA A 534 4.01 -12.37 20.96
N LEU A 535 2.92 -11.80 21.49
CA LEU A 535 2.15 -12.40 22.58
C LEU A 535 1.57 -13.77 22.20
N GLU A 536 1.14 -13.94 20.95
CA GLU A 536 0.53 -15.18 20.47
C GLU A 536 1.54 -16.19 19.87
N HIS A 537 2.81 -15.81 19.70
CA HIS A 537 3.83 -16.63 19.03
C HIS A 537 3.45 -17.06 17.60
N THR A 538 2.56 -16.30 16.95
CA THR A 538 2.01 -16.50 15.59
C THR A 538 3.01 -16.09 14.50
N SER A 539 4.22 -16.62 14.57
CA SER A 539 5.23 -16.47 13.52
C SER A 539 4.98 -17.39 12.32
N GLY A 540 4.13 -18.42 12.47
CA GLY A 540 3.80 -19.40 11.44
C GLY A 540 2.50 -19.12 10.68
N SER A 541 2.19 -19.99 9.72
CA SER A 541 0.89 -20.04 9.04
C SER A 541 -0.21 -20.42 10.01
N VAL A 542 -1.10 -19.48 10.33
CA VAL A 542 -2.26 -19.75 11.19
C VAL A 542 -3.54 -19.33 10.50
N ASP A 543 -4.55 -20.19 10.60
CA ASP A 543 -5.88 -19.95 10.06
C ASP A 543 -6.51 -18.73 10.77
N PRO A 544 -6.92 -17.68 10.02
CA PRO A 544 -7.53 -16.49 10.59
C PRO A 544 -8.79 -16.78 11.39
N ASN A 545 -9.56 -17.83 11.06
CA ASN A 545 -10.75 -18.19 11.83
C ASN A 545 -10.40 -18.77 13.20
N GLN A 546 -9.31 -19.55 13.27
CA GLN A 546 -8.79 -20.05 14.54
C GLN A 546 -8.20 -18.91 15.38
N LEU A 547 -7.48 -17.97 14.75
CA LEU A 547 -7.00 -16.76 15.40
C LEU A 547 -8.15 -15.90 15.94
N TRP A 548 -9.22 -15.74 15.16
CA TRP A 548 -10.38 -15.00 15.60
C TRP A 548 -11.04 -15.64 16.82
N ALA A 549 -11.18 -16.96 16.81
CA ALA A 549 -11.71 -17.71 17.95
C ALA A 549 -10.79 -17.59 19.18
N SER A 550 -9.47 -17.77 19.02
CA SER A 550 -8.51 -17.67 20.13
C SER A 550 -8.48 -16.26 20.73
N ARG A 551 -8.52 -15.21 19.89
CA ARG A 551 -8.55 -13.80 20.30
C ARG A 551 -9.82 -13.44 21.06
N ARG A 552 -10.97 -13.98 20.65
CA ARG A 552 -12.22 -13.83 21.41
C ARG A 552 -12.11 -14.46 22.80
N HIS A 553 -11.36 -15.56 22.94
CA HIS A 553 -11.08 -16.18 24.23
C HIS A 553 -10.05 -15.41 25.08
N MET A 554 -9.13 -14.67 24.46
CA MET A 554 -8.19 -13.77 25.14
C MET A 554 -8.91 -12.60 25.84
N VAL A 555 -9.84 -11.94 25.13
CA VAL A 555 -10.63 -10.83 25.69
C VAL A 555 -11.55 -11.31 26.82
N THR A 556 -12.02 -12.55 26.75
CA THR A 556 -12.96 -13.13 27.73
C THR A 556 -12.29 -13.85 28.92
N SER A 557 -11.05 -13.48 29.28
CA SER A 557 -10.33 -13.81 30.54
C SER A 557 -9.66 -15.18 30.71
N LYS A 558 -9.68 -16.08 29.71
CA LYS A 558 -9.16 -17.46 29.84
C LYS A 558 -7.66 -17.67 29.51
N PHE A 559 -6.95 -16.69 28.95
CA PHE A 559 -5.54 -16.85 28.57
C PHE A 559 -4.55 -16.35 29.64
N PRO A 560 -3.41 -17.04 29.88
CA PRO A 560 -2.31 -16.56 30.71
C PRO A 560 -1.44 -15.54 29.96
N LEU A 561 -2.06 -14.46 29.47
CA LEU A 561 -1.38 -13.36 28.76
C LEU A 561 -0.26 -12.71 29.60
N HIS A 562 -0.44 -12.72 30.92
CA HIS A 562 0.49 -12.14 31.88
C HIS A 562 1.87 -12.81 31.83
N ASP A 563 1.92 -14.14 31.90
CA ASP A 563 3.20 -14.87 32.00
C ASP A 563 4.00 -14.72 30.72
N LYS A 564 3.31 -14.65 29.57
CA LYS A 564 3.94 -14.44 28.28
C LYS A 564 4.39 -12.99 28.04
N ALA A 565 3.58 -12.02 28.45
CA ALA A 565 4.00 -10.62 28.43
C ALA A 565 5.25 -10.40 29.32
N ARG A 566 5.32 -11.09 30.46
CA ARG A 566 6.49 -11.07 31.35
C ARG A 566 7.71 -11.73 30.71
N GLU A 567 7.55 -12.87 30.05
CA GLU A 567 8.65 -13.54 29.33
C GLU A 567 9.21 -12.66 28.21
N LEU A 568 8.35 -12.02 27.41
CA LEU A 568 8.76 -11.08 26.36
C LEU A 568 9.50 -9.86 26.93
N LEU A 569 9.03 -9.30 28.04
CA LEU A 569 9.75 -8.21 28.71
C LEU A 569 11.12 -8.65 29.22
N LEU A 570 11.23 -9.85 29.79
CA LEU A 570 12.51 -10.41 30.22
C LEU A 570 13.43 -10.68 29.02
N GLU A 571 12.91 -11.09 27.86
CA GLU A 571 13.68 -11.22 26.63
C GLU A 571 14.19 -9.86 26.12
N MET A 572 13.34 -8.83 26.19
CA MET A 572 13.67 -7.45 25.82
C MET A 572 14.69 -6.83 26.79
N GLU A 573 14.63 -7.14 28.09
CA GLU A 573 15.53 -6.63 29.13
C GLU A 573 16.85 -7.42 29.21
N GLY A 574 16.80 -8.75 29.07
CA GLY A 574 17.93 -9.67 29.20
C GLY A 574 18.97 -9.59 28.08
N GLY A 575 18.66 -8.89 26.98
CA GLY A 575 19.60 -8.61 25.90
C GLY A 575 20.69 -7.58 26.25
N THR A 576 20.67 -6.99 27.45
CA THR A 576 21.64 -5.96 27.90
C THR A 576 22.91 -6.53 28.54
N GLY A 577 23.16 -7.84 28.41
CA GLY A 577 24.33 -8.52 28.95
C GLY A 577 25.66 -7.95 28.46
N VAL A 578 26.34 -7.26 29.37
CA VAL A 578 27.76 -6.86 29.37
C VAL A 578 28.63 -7.85 28.59
N ALA A 579 29.31 -7.36 27.55
CA ALA A 579 30.43 -8.07 26.95
C ALA A 579 31.49 -8.33 28.03
N THR A 580 31.62 -9.58 28.46
CA THR A 580 32.72 -10.00 29.33
C THR A 580 34.01 -9.97 28.50
N PRO A 581 35.10 -9.34 28.98
CA PRO A 581 36.38 -9.44 28.30
C PRO A 581 36.87 -10.88 28.44
N SER A 582 37.10 -11.55 27.31
CA SER A 582 37.67 -12.90 27.29
C SER A 582 39.11 -12.85 27.83
N ALA A 583 39.30 -13.18 29.10
CA ALA A 583 40.60 -13.48 29.66
C ALA A 583 40.99 -14.91 29.28
N SER A 584 41.94 -15.01 28.36
CA SER A 584 42.72 -16.20 28.08
C SER A 584 43.48 -16.67 29.33
N VAL A 585 43.29 -17.92 29.75
CA VAL A 585 44.31 -18.64 30.53
C VAL A 585 44.46 -20.06 30.00
N HIS A 586 45.69 -20.36 29.61
CA HIS A 586 46.21 -21.65 29.17
C HIS A 586 46.81 -22.42 30.37
N LYS A 587 46.88 -23.76 30.21
CA LYS A 587 47.61 -24.79 31.00
C LYS A 587 46.97 -25.20 32.34
N GLY A 588 46.90 -26.47 32.73
CA GLY A 588 47.35 -27.73 32.12
C GLY A 588 47.26 -28.88 33.13
N ALA A 589 47.15 -30.11 32.60
CA ALA A 589 47.62 -31.41 33.10
C ALA A 589 47.11 -32.08 34.41
N ALA A 590 46.83 -33.39 34.24
CA ALA A 590 46.80 -34.53 35.19
C ALA A 590 45.64 -34.62 36.22
N GLY A 591 44.99 -35.77 36.48
CA GLY A 591 45.13 -37.14 35.99
C GLY A 591 44.15 -38.12 36.70
N ALA A 592 44.08 -39.34 36.14
CA ALA A 592 43.76 -40.66 36.71
C ALA A 592 42.40 -41.00 37.41
N GLY A 593 41.88 -42.20 37.07
CA GLY A 593 40.95 -43.03 37.87
C GLY A 593 39.66 -43.42 37.11
N ALA A 594 39.56 -44.50 36.33
CA ALA A 594 39.45 -45.95 36.66
C ALA A 594 38.03 -46.43 37.08
N GLY A 595 37.57 -47.51 36.41
CA GLY A 595 36.38 -48.34 36.72
C GLY A 595 35.38 -48.44 35.54
N ALA A 596 35.40 -49.41 34.62
CA ALA A 596 35.30 -50.89 34.67
C ALA A 596 33.89 -51.45 35.01
N SER A 597 33.21 -52.01 33.99
CA SER A 597 32.37 -53.25 33.96
C SER A 597 31.28 -53.12 32.87
N SER A 598 31.36 -53.82 31.72
CA SER A 598 30.81 -55.16 31.43
C SER A 598 29.28 -55.23 31.54
N ARG A 599 28.47 -55.85 30.67
CA ARG A 599 28.64 -56.99 29.74
C ARG A 599 27.29 -57.15 29.00
N GLY A 600 27.27 -57.77 27.81
CA GLY A 600 26.03 -58.40 27.29
C GLY A 600 25.96 -58.44 25.75
N ALA A 601 26.40 -59.56 25.19
CA ALA A 601 26.37 -59.90 23.76
C ALA A 601 25.42 -61.09 23.52
N SER A 602 24.83 -61.17 22.32
CA SER A 602 24.54 -62.38 21.48
C SER A 602 23.34 -62.09 20.55
N SER A 603 23.51 -61.92 19.23
CA SER A 603 23.59 -62.94 18.14
C SER A 603 22.27 -63.72 17.96
N ARG A 604 21.61 -63.86 16.79
CA ARG A 604 21.96 -64.39 15.44
C ARG A 604 20.79 -64.04 14.50
N GLY A 605 20.97 -63.61 13.23
CA GLY A 605 21.26 -64.40 12.01
C GLY A 605 20.02 -64.34 11.07
N GLY A 606 20.04 -64.29 9.74
CA GLY A 606 21.06 -64.27 8.68
C GLY A 606 20.38 -64.24 7.28
N GLY A 607 21.18 -64.03 6.21
CA GLY A 607 20.86 -64.21 4.77
C GLY A 607 20.37 -62.93 4.06
N GLY A 608 21.07 -62.28 3.12
CA GLY A 608 21.57 -62.72 1.79
C GLY A 608 20.68 -62.03 0.72
N ALA A 609 21.10 -61.40 -0.38
CA ALA A 609 22.32 -61.40 -1.20
C ALA A 609 22.36 -60.14 -2.11
N ASP A 610 23.53 -59.89 -2.73
CA ASP A 610 23.83 -59.24 -4.02
C ASP A 610 23.21 -57.86 -4.38
N SER A 611 23.98 -56.85 -4.81
CA SER A 611 24.86 -56.89 -5.98
C SER A 611 25.77 -55.66 -6.10
N SER A 612 26.80 -55.88 -6.91
CA SER A 612 28.05 -55.16 -7.15
C SER A 612 27.99 -53.74 -7.76
N VAL A 613 28.98 -52.96 -7.31
CA VAL A 613 29.71 -51.89 -7.98
C VAL A 613 30.13 -52.25 -9.41
N ARG A 614 30.01 -51.31 -10.37
CA ARG A 614 30.81 -51.33 -11.61
C ARG A 614 31.26 -49.92 -12.00
N SER A 615 32.55 -49.68 -11.83
CA SER A 615 33.33 -48.62 -12.48
C SER A 615 33.94 -49.17 -13.78
N LYS A 616 34.14 -48.31 -14.79
CA LYS A 616 35.39 -48.10 -15.58
C LYS A 616 35.18 -47.44 -16.96
N PRO A 617 36.25 -46.86 -17.56
CA PRO A 617 36.27 -45.66 -18.41
C PRO A 617 36.80 -45.93 -19.84
N LEU A 618 37.08 -44.87 -20.63
CA LEU A 618 38.26 -44.67 -21.53
C LEU A 618 38.06 -43.31 -22.27
N SER A 619 38.96 -42.30 -22.17
CA SER A 619 40.15 -41.99 -23.02
C SER A 619 39.79 -41.53 -24.46
N ARG A 620 40.44 -40.60 -25.18
CA ARG A 620 41.79 -39.98 -25.16
C ARG A 620 41.84 -38.95 -26.32
N PHE A 621 42.64 -37.87 -26.22
CA PHE A 621 43.46 -37.17 -27.26
C PHE A 621 43.89 -35.82 -26.64
N THR A 622 45.08 -35.66 -26.02
CA THR A 622 46.41 -35.24 -26.57
C THR A 622 46.34 -34.00 -27.46
N GLY A 623 47.13 -32.92 -27.33
CA GLY A 623 48.26 -32.49 -26.49
C GLY A 623 48.44 -30.97 -26.72
N GLY A 624 49.42 -30.22 -26.23
CA GLY A 624 50.60 -30.44 -25.40
C GLY A 624 51.42 -29.13 -25.32
N GLY A 625 52.29 -29.03 -24.30
CA GLY A 625 53.49 -28.17 -24.22
C GLY A 625 53.28 -26.69 -23.83
N GLY A 626 54.05 -26.07 -22.92
CA GLY A 626 55.20 -26.50 -22.13
C GLY A 626 55.90 -25.30 -21.45
N GLY A 627 56.72 -25.58 -20.41
CA GLY A 627 57.69 -24.67 -19.75
C GLY A 627 57.12 -23.97 -18.51
N GLY A 628 57.52 -24.23 -17.26
CA GLY A 628 58.87 -24.33 -16.67
C GLY A 628 59.14 -23.00 -15.94
N GLY A 629 59.63 -22.87 -14.70
CA GLY A 629 60.09 -23.73 -13.62
C GLY A 629 60.57 -22.82 -12.46
N GLY A 630 60.87 -23.39 -11.28
CA GLY A 630 61.57 -22.74 -10.14
C GLY A 630 60.71 -21.78 -9.30
N GLY A 631 60.64 -21.84 -7.96
CA GLY A 631 61.63 -22.23 -6.97
C GLY A 631 62.31 -20.98 -6.40
N GLY A 632 61.94 -20.55 -5.18
CA GLY A 632 62.65 -19.46 -4.50
C GLY A 632 61.93 -18.90 -3.26
N SER A 633 62.43 -19.26 -2.08
CA SER A 633 62.16 -18.62 -0.80
C SER A 633 62.83 -17.25 -0.69
N GLY A 634 62.23 -16.29 0.01
CA GLY A 634 62.88 -15.03 0.35
C GLY A 634 62.12 -14.21 1.39
N THR A 635 62.83 -13.91 2.47
CA THR A 635 62.47 -13.27 3.75
C THR A 635 62.36 -11.73 3.74
N GLN A 636 61.53 -11.22 4.69
CA GLN A 636 61.67 -10.00 5.53
C GLN A 636 61.73 -8.56 4.97
N ARG A 637 60.82 -7.69 5.47
CA ARG A 637 61.02 -6.41 6.23
C ARG A 637 59.70 -5.60 6.15
N ILE A 638 58.95 -5.33 7.23
CA ILE A 638 59.08 -4.29 8.29
C ILE A 638 59.47 -2.90 7.79
N GLU A 639 58.52 -1.96 7.88
CA GLU A 639 58.78 -0.60 8.37
C GLU A 639 57.53 -0.01 9.06
N ILE A 640 57.73 0.46 10.30
CA ILE A 640 56.84 1.28 11.14
C ILE A 640 57.64 2.55 11.44
N VAL A 641 57.03 3.72 11.32
CA VAL A 641 57.45 4.99 11.96
C VAL A 641 56.15 5.77 12.26
N ALA A 642 55.66 5.79 13.51
CA ALA A 642 55.93 6.73 14.63
C ALA A 642 55.41 8.18 14.37
N ALA A 643 54.35 8.63 15.06
CA ALA A 643 54.31 9.36 16.36
C ALA A 643 54.74 10.85 16.20
N SER A 644 54.17 11.88 16.85
CA SER A 644 53.66 12.05 18.22
C SER A 644 53.10 13.52 18.38
N PRO A 645 52.97 14.17 19.57
CA PRO A 645 51.71 14.38 20.32
C PRO A 645 51.48 15.85 20.82
N VAL A 646 50.57 16.04 21.80
CA VAL A 646 50.51 17.04 22.93
C VAL A 646 49.01 17.33 23.20
N GLY A 647 48.42 17.31 24.39
CA GLY A 647 48.86 17.10 25.76
C GLY A 647 47.95 17.88 26.75
N GLY A 648 47.40 17.18 27.76
CA GLY A 648 46.91 17.74 29.05
C GLY A 648 45.40 18.04 29.16
N ALA A 649 44.71 17.89 30.30
CA ALA A 649 44.98 17.24 31.59
C ALA A 649 43.65 17.17 32.39
N ARG A 650 43.48 16.05 33.11
CA ARG A 650 42.69 15.78 34.34
C ARG A 650 41.47 16.64 34.73
N GLY A 651 40.35 15.93 34.95
CA GLY A 651 39.31 16.27 35.93
C GLY A 651 38.55 15.01 36.36
N LEU A 652 38.87 14.48 37.55
CA LEU A 652 38.17 13.38 38.21
C LEU A 652 36.78 13.86 38.66
N GLY A 653 35.73 13.38 38.00
CA GLY A 653 34.33 13.61 38.34
C GLY A 653 33.62 12.30 38.62
N ARG A 654 33.21 12.13 39.87
CA ARG A 654 32.41 11.07 40.48
C ARG A 654 31.24 10.64 39.56
N SER A 655 31.34 9.47 38.93
CA SER A 655 30.24 8.88 38.15
C SER A 655 29.18 8.34 39.10
N THR A 656 28.02 9.00 39.11
CA THR A 656 26.78 8.38 39.54
C THR A 656 26.47 7.24 38.58
N ALA A 657 26.28 6.03 39.12
CA ALA A 657 25.80 4.88 38.36
C ALA A 657 24.43 5.21 37.75
N GLY A 658 24.45 5.68 36.50
CA GLY A 658 23.27 5.88 35.69
C GLY A 658 22.69 4.52 35.34
N LEU A 659 21.47 4.25 35.78
CA LEU A 659 20.62 3.18 35.26
C LEU A 659 20.62 3.25 33.72
N VAL A 660 21.38 2.37 33.10
CA VAL A 660 21.35 2.12 31.65
C VAL A 660 19.96 1.56 31.36
N GLY A 661 19.06 2.44 30.91
CA GLY A 661 17.74 2.02 30.44
C GLY A 661 17.91 1.20 29.17
N GLY A 662 17.21 0.06 29.09
CA GLY A 662 17.24 -0.80 27.89
C GLY A 662 16.83 -0.06 26.60
N PRO A 663 17.07 -0.67 25.42
CA PRO A 663 16.92 -0.05 24.10
C PRO A 663 15.53 0.59 23.88
N CYS A 664 14.45 -0.02 24.38
CA CYS A 664 13.10 0.54 24.25
C CYS A 664 12.86 1.84 25.03
N ASN A 665 13.76 2.23 25.95
CA ASN A 665 13.67 3.45 26.74
C ASN A 665 14.49 4.61 26.13
N ALA A 666 15.30 4.36 25.09
CA ALA A 666 16.12 5.38 24.43
C ALA A 666 15.24 6.48 23.80
N TYR A 667 14.13 6.09 23.15
CA TYR A 667 13.24 7.01 22.43
C TYR A 667 12.49 8.01 23.30
N SER A 668 12.08 7.59 24.49
CA SER A 668 11.39 8.48 25.44
C SER A 668 12.23 9.70 25.81
N ARG A 669 13.56 9.64 25.60
CA ARG A 669 14.52 10.70 25.88
C ARG A 669 14.87 11.56 24.66
N ILE A 670 14.54 11.11 23.45
CA ILE A 670 14.84 11.84 22.21
C ILE A 670 13.83 12.98 22.09
N ASN A 671 14.27 14.20 21.73
CA ASN A 671 13.35 15.30 21.44
C ASN A 671 12.46 14.95 20.22
N GLY A 672 11.19 15.34 20.20
CA GLY A 672 10.33 15.04 19.04
C GLY A 672 10.78 15.69 17.74
N GLU A 673 11.40 16.86 17.82
CA GLU A 673 12.01 17.51 16.66
C GLU A 673 13.22 16.71 16.13
N ALA A 674 14.01 16.13 17.03
CA ALA A 674 15.08 15.22 16.65
C ALA A 674 14.49 13.97 15.95
N VAL A 675 13.36 13.43 16.44
CA VAL A 675 12.68 12.32 15.75
C VAL A 675 12.27 12.73 14.32
N LEU A 676 11.72 13.94 14.12
CA LEU A 676 11.32 14.41 12.79
C LEU A 676 12.47 14.54 11.79
N ASN A 677 13.69 14.82 12.29
CA ASN A 677 14.86 15.10 11.47
C ASN A 677 15.82 13.91 11.37
N MET A 678 15.58 12.85 12.16
CA MET A 678 16.40 11.64 12.11
C MET A 678 16.22 10.91 10.78
N THR A 679 17.34 10.57 10.18
CA THR A 679 17.45 9.67 9.03
C THR A 679 17.14 8.23 9.43
N ALA A 680 16.80 7.37 8.45
CA ALA A 680 16.55 5.95 8.71
C ALA A 680 17.74 5.27 9.40
N ASP A 681 18.97 5.63 9.03
CA ASP A 681 20.20 5.08 9.60
C ASP A 681 20.46 5.54 11.04
N GLU A 682 19.95 6.71 11.44
CA GLU A 682 19.98 7.17 12.84
C GLU A 682 18.90 6.49 13.68
N VAL A 683 17.74 6.18 13.09
CA VAL A 683 16.63 5.50 13.78
C VAL A 683 16.95 4.02 14.01
N ARG A 684 17.53 3.30 13.03
CA ARG A 684 17.74 1.84 13.14
C ARG A 684 18.49 1.39 14.40
N PRO A 685 19.66 1.97 14.78
CA PRO A 685 20.40 1.55 15.97
C PRO A 685 19.61 1.72 17.26
N LEU A 686 18.71 2.71 17.30
CA LEU A 686 17.89 3.03 18.47
C LEU A 686 16.78 1.98 18.69
N LEU A 687 16.33 1.29 17.64
CA LEU A 687 15.35 0.20 17.71
C LEU A 687 15.95 -1.12 18.23
N GLY A 688 17.28 -1.17 18.45
CA GLY A 688 18.01 -2.40 18.76
C GLY A 688 18.30 -3.25 17.51
N PRO A 689 18.94 -4.42 17.65
CA PRO A 689 19.19 -5.30 16.51
C PRO A 689 17.89 -5.65 15.80
N GLU A 690 17.92 -5.64 14.46
CA GLU A 690 16.75 -5.60 13.58
C GLU A 690 15.70 -6.70 13.82
N THR A 691 16.05 -7.80 14.48
CA THR A 691 15.14 -8.91 14.76
C THR A 691 14.30 -8.75 16.03
N LYS A 692 14.63 -7.78 16.91
CA LYS A 692 14.02 -7.68 18.25
C LYS A 692 13.10 -6.49 18.47
N HIS A 693 13.00 -5.56 17.53
CA HIS A 693 12.06 -4.44 17.65
C HIS A 693 10.61 -4.94 17.57
N LEU A 694 9.80 -4.55 18.57
CA LEU A 694 8.40 -4.92 18.70
C LEU A 694 7.53 -3.67 18.59
N VAL A 695 6.72 -3.58 17.53
CA VAL A 695 5.77 -2.48 17.34
C VAL A 695 4.72 -2.53 18.46
N GLY A 696 4.55 -1.42 19.17
CA GLY A 696 3.72 -1.33 20.37
C GLY A 696 4.40 -1.87 21.64
N GLY A 697 5.65 -2.33 21.59
CA GLY A 697 6.39 -2.77 22.77
C GLY A 697 6.58 -1.64 23.81
N HIS A 698 6.59 -0.38 23.36
CA HIS A 698 6.60 0.79 24.22
C HIS A 698 5.30 0.93 25.04
N LEU A 699 4.15 0.48 24.52
CA LEU A 699 2.87 0.44 25.25
C LEU A 699 2.96 -0.56 26.41
N LEU A 700 3.48 -1.77 26.16
CA LEU A 700 3.80 -2.72 27.22
C LEU A 700 4.71 -2.07 28.27
N TYR A 701 5.83 -1.49 27.85
CA TYR A 701 6.78 -0.91 28.79
C TYR A 701 6.15 0.21 29.63
N SER A 702 5.32 1.07 29.04
CA SER A 702 4.56 2.12 29.74
C SER A 702 3.61 1.55 30.80
N ILE A 703 2.88 0.47 30.46
CA ILE A 703 1.97 -0.23 31.38
C ILE A 703 2.76 -0.82 32.55
N PHE A 704 3.85 -1.55 32.27
CA PHE A 704 4.63 -2.23 33.30
C PHE A 704 5.49 -1.28 34.14
N LYS A 705 5.95 -0.15 33.58
CA LYS A 705 6.78 0.82 34.32
C LYS A 705 6.01 1.55 35.41
N LYS A 706 4.69 1.74 35.27
CA LYS A 706 3.84 2.26 36.34
C LYS A 706 3.88 1.29 37.52
N ALA A 707 4.59 1.67 38.59
CA ALA A 707 4.77 0.85 39.79
C ALA A 707 3.43 0.37 40.39
N GLU A 708 2.38 1.19 40.24
CA GLU A 708 0.99 0.86 40.56
C GLU A 708 0.45 -0.33 39.76
N LEU A 709 0.70 -0.37 38.45
CA LEU A 709 0.27 -1.45 37.55
C LEU A 709 1.09 -2.71 37.73
N ARG A 710 2.41 -2.60 37.98
CA ARG A 710 3.23 -3.76 38.37
C ARG A 710 2.68 -4.41 39.65
N LYS A 711 2.43 -3.58 40.68
CA LYS A 711 1.75 -4.03 41.91
C LYS A 711 0.34 -4.56 41.65
N MET A 712 -0.40 -3.98 40.71
CA MET A 712 -1.74 -4.44 40.34
C MET A 712 -1.69 -5.79 39.63
N TRP A 713 -0.74 -6.01 38.72
CA TRP A 713 -0.54 -7.28 38.02
C TRP A 713 0.03 -8.38 38.90
N ASP A 714 0.96 -8.04 39.80
CA ASP A 714 1.38 -8.95 40.86
C ASP A 714 0.18 -9.30 41.77
N LYS A 715 -0.67 -8.32 42.10
CA LYS A 715 -1.94 -8.57 42.81
C LYS A 715 -2.92 -9.38 41.97
N ILE A 716 -2.97 -9.27 40.64
CA ILE A 716 -3.82 -10.10 39.77
C ILE A 716 -3.30 -11.52 39.70
N ALA A 717 -1.99 -11.72 39.63
CA ALA A 717 -1.38 -13.06 39.71
C ALA A 717 -1.73 -13.71 41.06
N VAL A 718 -1.63 -12.93 42.14
CA VAL A 718 -2.09 -13.32 43.48
C VAL A 718 -3.60 -13.54 43.51
N VAL A 719 -4.43 -12.72 42.85
CA VAL A 719 -5.90 -12.87 42.75
C VAL A 719 -6.30 -14.03 41.85
N ARG A 720 -5.50 -14.44 40.86
CA ARG A 720 -5.72 -15.66 40.05
C ARG A 720 -5.35 -16.90 40.84
N GLN A 721 -4.22 -16.88 41.54
CA GLN A 721 -3.87 -17.91 42.52
C GLN A 721 -4.95 -17.99 43.61
N LEU A 722 -5.37 -16.85 44.16
CA LEU A 722 -6.47 -16.77 45.10
C LEU A 722 -7.76 -17.24 44.44
N ALA A 723 -8.16 -16.86 43.23
CA ALA A 723 -9.38 -17.34 42.59
C ALA A 723 -9.38 -18.87 42.40
N SER A 724 -8.23 -19.46 42.07
CA SER A 724 -8.05 -20.92 42.04
C SER A 724 -8.12 -21.57 43.43
N VAL A 725 -7.77 -20.83 44.48
CA VAL A 725 -7.89 -21.25 45.89
C VAL A 725 -9.26 -20.89 46.49
N LEU A 726 -9.96 -19.88 45.97
CA LEU A 726 -11.24 -19.33 46.44
C LEU A 726 -12.42 -20.03 45.80
N SER A 727 -12.22 -20.80 44.73
CA SER A 727 -13.13 -21.88 44.42
C SER A 727 -13.26 -22.89 45.58
N THR A 728 -12.41 -22.80 46.61
CA THR A 728 -12.49 -23.62 47.83
C THR A 728 -12.79 -22.87 49.14
N LYS A 729 -12.72 -21.52 49.22
CA LYS A 729 -13.08 -20.76 50.45
C LYS A 729 -13.65 -19.35 50.20
N GLN A 730 -14.54 -18.91 51.11
CA GLN A 730 -15.30 -17.66 51.13
C GLN A 730 -14.44 -16.38 51.18
N VAL A 731 -13.99 -15.87 50.04
CA VAL A 731 -13.71 -14.43 49.88
C VAL A 731 -14.81 -13.83 49.01
N SER A 732 -15.17 -12.56 49.27
CA SER A 732 -16.25 -11.88 48.55
C SER A 732 -15.93 -11.78 47.05
N GLU A 733 -16.73 -12.50 46.26
CA GLU A 733 -16.69 -12.57 44.80
C GLU A 733 -16.66 -11.18 44.10
N SER A 734 -17.16 -10.14 44.79
CA SER A 734 -17.20 -8.76 44.32
C SER A 734 -15.82 -8.13 44.07
N VAL A 735 -14.86 -8.31 45.00
CA VAL A 735 -13.52 -7.69 44.89
C VAL A 735 -12.70 -8.32 43.76
N ALA A 736 -12.83 -9.64 43.57
CA ALA A 736 -12.21 -10.33 42.46
C ALA A 736 -12.80 -9.87 41.11
N ARG A 737 -14.13 -9.69 41.03
CA ARG A 737 -14.78 -9.14 39.83
C ARG A 737 -14.32 -7.71 39.51
N GLU A 738 -14.23 -6.84 40.50
CA GLU A 738 -13.84 -5.44 40.29
C GLU A 738 -12.38 -5.32 39.83
N ALA A 739 -11.46 -6.09 40.44
CA ALA A 739 -10.07 -6.15 40.01
C ALA A 739 -9.93 -6.69 38.58
N VAL A 740 -10.67 -7.75 38.22
CA VAL A 740 -10.68 -8.29 36.86
C VAL A 740 -11.27 -7.27 35.86
N ALA A 741 -12.31 -6.53 36.25
CA ALA A 741 -12.92 -5.50 35.40
C ALA A 741 -11.98 -4.32 35.13
N ALA A 742 -11.24 -3.83 36.14
CA ALA A 742 -10.27 -2.75 35.98
C ALA A 742 -9.09 -3.14 35.05
N VAL A 743 -8.78 -4.42 34.99
CA VAL A 743 -7.70 -4.97 34.16
C VAL A 743 -8.19 -5.21 32.74
N GLY A 744 -9.43 -5.70 32.62
CA GLY A 744 -10.13 -5.76 31.35
C GLY A 744 -10.17 -4.40 30.67
N SER A 745 -10.56 -3.34 31.38
CA SER A 745 -10.65 -1.99 30.81
C SER A 745 -9.29 -1.42 30.38
N THR A 746 -8.23 -1.65 31.16
CA THR A 746 -6.87 -1.19 30.76
C THR A 746 -6.32 -1.97 29.57
N LEU A 747 -6.61 -3.27 29.45
CA LEU A 747 -6.22 -4.06 28.28
C LEU A 747 -7.03 -3.66 27.04
N GLU A 748 -8.33 -3.41 27.19
CA GLU A 748 -9.20 -2.91 26.12
C GLU A 748 -8.69 -1.59 25.57
N ASP A 749 -8.27 -0.65 26.43
CA ASP A 749 -7.66 0.61 26.02
C ASP A 749 -6.37 0.42 25.20
N VAL A 750 -5.55 -0.58 25.55
CA VAL A 750 -4.29 -0.90 24.86
C VAL A 750 -4.58 -1.55 23.52
N LEU A 751 -5.51 -2.51 23.48
CA LEU A 751 -5.96 -3.14 22.25
C LEU A 751 -6.63 -2.12 21.31
N HIS A 752 -7.37 -1.16 21.84
CA HIS A 752 -7.99 -0.10 21.06
C HIS A 752 -6.94 0.82 20.42
N LYS A 753 -5.92 1.24 21.18
CA LYS A 753 -4.80 2.02 20.62
C LYS A 753 -4.03 1.24 19.57
N GLN A 754 -3.76 -0.03 19.84
CA GLN A 754 -3.10 -0.90 18.87
C GLN A 754 -3.94 -1.13 17.62
N THR A 755 -5.27 -1.15 17.73
CA THR A 755 -6.19 -1.27 16.59
C THR A 755 -6.00 -0.12 15.61
N VAL A 756 -5.89 1.12 16.09
CA VAL A 756 -5.63 2.29 15.24
C VAL A 756 -4.29 2.17 14.53
N MET A 757 -3.24 1.77 15.25
CA MET A 757 -1.92 1.53 14.69
C MET A 757 -1.94 0.48 13.58
N GLU A 758 -2.55 -0.68 13.84
CA GLU A 758 -2.66 -1.77 12.88
C GLU A 758 -3.51 -1.41 11.66
N GLN A 759 -4.57 -0.62 11.84
CA GLN A 759 -5.38 -0.11 10.73
C GLN A 759 -4.56 0.82 9.83
N LEU A 760 -3.74 1.70 10.39
CA LEU A 760 -2.84 2.57 9.62
C LEU A 760 -1.73 1.76 8.94
N LEU A 761 -1.17 0.75 9.60
CA LEU A 761 -0.18 -0.14 9.00
C LEU A 761 -0.77 -0.85 7.78
N GLU A 762 -1.99 -1.37 7.90
CA GLU A 762 -2.71 -2.02 6.80
C GLU A 762 -3.02 -1.02 5.67
N SER A 763 -3.56 0.16 5.98
CA SER A 763 -3.96 1.15 4.97
C SER A 763 -2.79 1.87 4.29
N ARG A 764 -1.67 2.07 4.99
CA ARG A 764 -0.52 2.83 4.48
C ARG A 764 0.61 1.99 3.89
N TYR A 765 0.80 0.74 4.32
CA TYR A 765 1.97 -0.03 3.88
C TYR A 765 1.57 -1.39 3.31
N LEU A 766 0.76 -2.18 4.03
CA LEU A 766 0.44 -3.54 3.56
C LEU A 766 -0.42 -3.54 2.30
N SER A 767 -1.43 -2.66 2.23
CA SER A 767 -2.24 -2.49 1.02
C SER A 767 -1.46 -1.84 -0.14
N LEU A 768 -0.48 -0.98 0.15
CA LEU A 768 0.41 -0.42 -0.88
C LEU A 768 1.34 -1.50 -1.46
N GLU A 769 1.88 -2.39 -0.63
CA GLU A 769 2.66 -3.54 -1.09
C GLU A 769 1.82 -4.45 -1.99
N ARG A 770 0.54 -4.69 -1.65
CA ARG A 770 -0.40 -5.42 -2.52
C ARG A 770 -0.66 -4.68 -3.84
N LEU A 771 -0.84 -3.36 -3.80
CA LEU A 771 -1.01 -2.54 -5.01
C LEU A 771 0.17 -2.72 -5.97
N VAL A 772 1.41 -2.53 -5.49
CA VAL A 772 2.63 -2.70 -6.29
C VAL A 772 2.74 -4.12 -6.83
N SER A 773 2.43 -5.12 -6.00
CA SER A 773 2.46 -6.53 -6.40
C SER A 773 1.48 -6.84 -7.53
N PHE A 774 0.24 -6.33 -7.44
CA PHE A 774 -0.73 -6.46 -8.52
C PHE A 774 -0.28 -5.74 -9.78
N MET A 775 0.29 -4.54 -9.68
CA MET A 775 0.81 -3.82 -10.84
C MET A 775 1.90 -4.63 -11.57
N VAL A 776 2.87 -5.21 -10.84
CA VAL A 776 3.92 -6.06 -11.42
C VAL A 776 3.34 -7.32 -12.07
N MET A 777 2.42 -8.01 -11.38
CA MET A 777 1.78 -9.22 -11.90
C MET A 777 0.98 -8.92 -13.18
N PHE A 778 0.17 -7.86 -13.18
CA PHE A 778 -0.66 -7.51 -14.33
C PHE A 778 0.13 -6.88 -15.47
N HIS A 779 1.22 -6.16 -15.19
CA HIS A 779 2.16 -5.73 -16.23
C HIS A 779 2.77 -6.93 -16.94
N ALA A 780 3.27 -7.92 -16.20
CA ALA A 780 3.81 -9.15 -16.80
C ALA A 780 2.76 -9.91 -17.63
N MET A 781 1.49 -9.88 -17.20
CA MET A 781 0.37 -10.45 -17.95
C MET A 781 0.10 -9.69 -19.26
N ALA A 782 -0.02 -8.37 -19.18
CA ALA A 782 -0.28 -7.49 -20.33
C ALA A 782 0.87 -7.55 -21.32
N ARG A 783 2.12 -7.43 -20.84
CA ARG A 783 3.32 -7.49 -21.67
C ARG A 783 3.42 -8.79 -22.45
N ARG A 784 3.21 -9.93 -21.77
CA ARG A 784 3.23 -11.24 -22.44
C ARG A 784 2.11 -11.40 -23.48
N THR A 785 0.96 -10.76 -23.25
CA THR A 785 -0.16 -10.76 -24.20
C THR A 785 0.13 -9.87 -25.40
N ALA A 786 0.68 -8.68 -25.15
CA ALA A 786 1.06 -7.72 -26.16
C ALA A 786 2.17 -8.25 -27.07
N ASP A 787 3.22 -8.87 -26.52
CA ASP A 787 4.32 -9.44 -27.29
C ASP A 787 3.95 -10.70 -28.10
N TRP A 788 2.72 -11.21 -27.96
CA TRP A 788 2.31 -12.42 -28.67
C TRP A 788 1.94 -12.07 -30.11
N TRP A 789 2.74 -12.52 -31.08
CA TRP A 789 2.45 -12.34 -32.50
C TRP A 789 1.19 -13.12 -32.92
N PRO A 790 0.24 -12.54 -33.69
CA PRO A 790 0.31 -11.24 -34.38
C PRO A 790 -0.30 -10.01 -33.65
N LEU A 791 -0.51 -10.06 -32.33
CA LEU A 791 -1.25 -9.01 -31.61
C LEU A 791 -0.46 -7.74 -31.28
N ASN A 792 0.88 -7.72 -31.31
CA ASN A 792 1.74 -6.57 -30.96
C ASN A 792 1.01 -5.21 -30.79
N PHE A 793 0.69 -4.84 -29.54
CA PHE A 793 0.05 -3.58 -29.19
C PHE A 793 0.81 -2.87 -28.07
N ASP A 794 0.73 -1.54 -28.04
CA ASP A 794 1.39 -0.72 -27.02
C ASP A 794 0.58 -0.75 -25.71
N ILE A 795 1.19 -1.22 -24.62
CA ILE A 795 0.54 -1.29 -23.29
C ILE A 795 0.65 0.01 -22.49
N ALA A 796 1.48 0.96 -22.95
CA ALA A 796 1.69 2.23 -22.26
C ALA A 796 0.69 3.31 -22.67
N ARG A 797 -0.10 3.07 -23.74
CA ARG A 797 -1.05 4.02 -24.31
C ARG A 797 -2.47 3.44 -24.34
N SER A 798 -3.45 4.33 -24.36
CA SER A 798 -4.86 3.99 -24.57
C SER A 798 -5.42 4.72 -25.80
N GLN A 799 -6.60 4.30 -26.26
CA GLN A 799 -7.25 4.90 -27.44
C GLN A 799 -7.58 6.38 -27.27
N SER A 800 -7.76 6.84 -26.02
CA SER A 800 -8.11 8.23 -25.77
C SER A 800 -6.96 9.18 -26.12
N GLY A 801 -5.70 8.70 -26.09
CA GLY A 801 -4.50 9.54 -26.09
C GLY A 801 -4.47 10.56 -24.95
N LEU A 802 -5.47 10.51 -24.07
CA LEU A 802 -5.60 11.34 -22.90
C LEU A 802 -4.76 10.65 -21.83
N ARG A 803 -3.52 11.14 -21.68
CA ARG A 803 -2.90 11.16 -20.36
C ARG A 803 -3.94 11.85 -19.48
N VAL A 804 -4.60 11.13 -18.59
CA VAL A 804 -5.71 11.68 -17.81
C VAL A 804 -5.18 12.93 -17.13
N ALA A 805 -5.54 14.08 -17.70
CA ALA A 805 -5.35 15.36 -17.09
C ALA A 805 -6.41 15.40 -16.01
N THR A 806 -6.05 14.93 -14.81
CA THR A 806 -6.85 15.09 -13.60
C THR A 806 -6.96 16.55 -13.16
N THR A 807 -6.54 17.51 -13.99
CA THR A 807 -7.12 18.85 -13.95
C THR A 807 -8.61 18.70 -14.18
N ALA A 808 -9.40 18.86 -13.12
CA ALA A 808 -10.83 19.05 -13.21
C ALA A 808 -11.14 19.93 -14.42
N ALA A 809 -12.17 19.57 -15.19
CA ALA A 809 -12.63 20.44 -16.28
C ALA A 809 -12.71 21.86 -15.72
N PRO A 810 -12.08 22.86 -16.36
CA PRO A 810 -12.08 24.22 -15.83
C PRO A 810 -13.52 24.68 -15.74
N ILE A 811 -14.10 24.61 -14.53
CA ILE A 811 -15.36 25.27 -14.24
C ILE A 811 -15.05 26.74 -14.46
N THR A 812 -15.76 27.35 -15.41
CA THR A 812 -15.54 28.76 -15.69
C THR A 812 -15.79 29.55 -14.41
N ALA A 813 -14.93 30.52 -14.09
CA ALA A 813 -15.12 31.35 -12.90
C ALA A 813 -16.51 32.00 -12.84
N SER A 814 -17.19 32.13 -13.98
CA SER A 814 -18.60 32.55 -14.09
C SER A 814 -19.60 31.52 -13.57
N GLU A 815 -19.48 30.23 -13.92
CA GLU A 815 -20.34 29.17 -13.36
C GLU A 815 -20.13 29.02 -11.85
N LEU A 816 -18.91 29.33 -11.42
CA LEU A 816 -18.44 29.34 -10.04
C LEU A 816 -19.07 30.46 -9.20
N GLU A 817 -19.06 31.70 -9.73
CA GLU A 817 -19.73 32.86 -9.12
C GLU A 817 -21.23 32.66 -9.07
N GLN A 818 -21.81 32.05 -10.11
CA GLN A 818 -23.23 31.75 -10.18
C GLN A 818 -23.67 30.70 -9.16
N SER A 819 -22.96 29.57 -9.05
CA SER A 819 -23.27 28.52 -8.07
C SER A 819 -23.05 28.99 -6.63
N LEU A 820 -22.03 29.83 -6.37
CA LEU A 820 -21.84 30.45 -5.06
C LEU A 820 -22.98 31.41 -4.71
N ALA A 821 -23.42 32.23 -5.67
CA ALA A 821 -24.56 33.14 -5.49
C ALA A 821 -25.87 32.38 -5.23
N GLU A 822 -26.09 31.26 -5.93
CA GLU A 822 -27.26 30.40 -5.73
C GLU A 822 -27.27 29.72 -4.36
N THR A 823 -26.10 29.24 -3.90
CA THR A 823 -25.97 28.59 -2.58
C THR A 823 -26.13 29.62 -1.45
N LEU A 824 -25.49 30.78 -1.57
CA LEU A 824 -25.65 31.90 -0.63
C LEU A 824 -27.11 32.39 -0.59
N ALA A 825 -27.80 32.43 -1.72
CA ALA A 825 -29.22 32.77 -1.76
C ALA A 825 -30.07 31.71 -1.04
N GLY A 826 -29.77 30.42 -1.22
CA GLY A 826 -30.41 29.31 -0.51
C GLY A 826 -30.27 29.40 1.01
N ASP A 827 -29.05 29.60 1.51
CA ASP A 827 -28.75 29.72 2.94
C ASP A 827 -29.43 30.94 3.57
N VAL A 828 -29.48 32.07 2.85
CA VAL A 828 -30.18 33.28 3.31
C VAL A 828 -31.69 33.04 3.39
N VAL A 829 -32.27 32.32 2.42
CA VAL A 829 -33.69 31.96 2.41
C VAL A 829 -34.01 31.00 3.56
N GLU A 830 -33.17 30.00 3.79
CA GLU A 830 -33.37 29.03 4.87
C GLU A 830 -33.21 29.67 6.26
N ALA A 831 -32.20 30.52 6.45
CA ALA A 831 -32.03 31.30 7.66
C ALA A 831 -33.21 32.25 7.90
N ALA A 832 -33.76 32.86 6.84
CA ALA A 832 -34.97 33.68 6.93
C ALA A 832 -36.21 32.84 7.30
N ALA A 833 -36.34 31.62 6.75
CA ALA A 833 -37.41 30.69 7.09
C ALA A 833 -37.32 30.25 8.56
N GLN A 834 -36.14 29.91 9.06
CA GLN A 834 -35.91 29.56 10.47
C GLN A 834 -36.21 30.74 11.40
N ARG A 835 -35.81 31.97 11.05
CA ARG A 835 -36.16 33.17 11.83
C ARG A 835 -37.67 33.39 11.89
N ASN A 836 -38.38 33.16 10.79
CA ASN A 836 -39.84 33.26 10.75
C ASN A 836 -40.51 32.17 11.60
N GLU A 837 -39.98 30.94 11.60
CA GLU A 837 -40.49 29.84 12.43
C GLU A 837 -40.28 30.13 13.93
N VAL A 838 -39.10 30.64 14.31
CA VAL A 838 -38.80 31.06 15.69
C VAL A 838 -39.72 32.21 16.11
N ALA A 839 -39.87 33.25 15.27
CA ALA A 839 -40.78 34.36 15.53
C ALA A 839 -42.27 33.93 15.61
N SER A 840 -42.66 32.88 14.89
CA SER A 840 -43.99 32.27 15.01
C SER A 840 -44.16 31.56 16.35
N ARG A 841 -43.18 30.73 16.76
CA ARG A 841 -43.19 30.04 18.06
C ARG A 841 -43.26 31.03 19.24
N ASP A 842 -42.52 32.13 19.17
CA ASP A 842 -42.53 33.12 20.25
C ASP A 842 -43.84 33.91 20.31
N ARG A 843 -44.47 34.20 19.17
CA ARG A 843 -45.84 34.76 19.15
C ARG A 843 -46.85 33.83 19.82
N VAL A 844 -46.78 32.53 19.54
CA VAL A 844 -47.66 31.53 20.18
C VAL A 844 -47.42 31.46 21.69
N ARG A 845 -46.15 31.45 22.14
CA ARG A 845 -45.81 31.53 23.57
C ARG A 845 -46.35 32.80 24.22
N HIS A 846 -46.21 33.94 23.55
CA HIS A 846 -46.72 35.21 24.08
C HIS A 846 -48.25 35.19 24.21
N ILE A 847 -48.97 34.64 23.23
CA ILE A 847 -50.42 34.47 23.29
C ILE A 847 -50.81 33.56 24.47
N LEU A 848 -50.18 32.39 24.59
CA LEU A 848 -50.42 31.45 25.68
C LEU A 848 -50.16 32.07 27.06
N SER A 849 -49.03 32.76 27.21
CA SER A 849 -48.68 33.44 28.47
C SER A 849 -49.69 34.52 28.85
N SER A 850 -50.17 35.29 27.88
CA SER A 850 -51.20 36.31 28.09
C SER A 850 -52.56 35.70 28.46
N TYR A 851 -52.93 34.57 27.84
CA TYR A 851 -54.15 33.83 28.16
C TYR A 851 -54.11 33.25 29.57
N ILE A 852 -52.98 32.64 29.96
CA ILE A 852 -52.77 32.13 31.32
C ILE A 852 -52.86 33.26 32.34
N ARG A 853 -52.16 34.39 32.12
CA ARG A 853 -52.20 35.54 33.03
C ARG A 853 -53.63 36.09 33.18
N LYS A 854 -54.39 36.18 32.09
CA LYS A 854 -55.80 36.65 32.10
C LYS A 854 -56.73 35.68 32.85
N ARG A 855 -56.51 34.37 32.73
CA ARG A 855 -57.27 33.35 33.47
C ARG A 855 -56.94 33.35 34.97
N THR A 856 -55.68 33.61 35.31
CA THR A 856 -55.24 33.69 36.72
C THR A 856 -55.85 34.91 37.42
N GLN A 857 -55.96 36.04 36.72
CA GLN A 857 -56.62 37.26 37.24
C GLN A 857 -58.15 37.13 37.31
N ALA A 858 -58.77 36.34 36.44
CA ALA A 858 -60.22 36.09 36.52
C ALA A 858 -60.62 35.12 37.65
N GLY A 859 -59.67 34.33 38.18
CA GLY A 859 -59.91 33.36 39.25
C GLY A 859 -59.81 33.90 40.67
N SER A 860 -59.37 35.15 40.88
CA SER A 860 -59.24 35.76 42.21
C SER A 860 -60.44 36.63 42.61
N GLY A 861 -61.58 36.48 41.93
CA GLY A 861 -62.86 37.07 42.35
C GLY A 861 -63.40 36.38 43.59
N SER A 862 -63.44 37.12 44.70
CA SER A 862 -63.86 36.67 46.02
C SER A 862 -65.25 36.01 46.03
N TYR A 863 -65.30 34.72 46.37
CA TYR A 863 -66.49 34.14 46.99
C TYR A 863 -66.41 34.39 48.50
N SER A 864 -67.05 35.47 48.97
CA SER A 864 -67.40 35.63 50.37
C SER A 864 -68.72 34.89 50.62
N SER A 865 -68.65 33.78 51.35
CA SER A 865 -69.80 33.08 51.89
C SER A 865 -70.18 33.63 53.28
N SER A 866 -71.45 33.98 53.47
CA SER A 866 -72.10 34.01 54.79
C SER A 866 -73.54 33.43 54.66
N PRO A 867 -74.04 32.71 55.68
CA PRO A 867 -75.12 31.70 55.62
C PRO A 867 -76.53 32.32 55.84
N PRO A 868 -77.67 31.60 55.76
CA PRO A 868 -77.92 30.14 55.71
C PRO A 868 -78.37 29.57 54.35
#